data_AF-A0AAD3DYC4-F1
#
_entry.id   AF-A0AAD3DYC4-F1
#
_cell.length_a   1.000
_cell.length_b   1.000
_cell.length_c   1.000
_cell.angle_alpha   90.00
_cell.angle_beta   90.00
_cell.angle_gamma   90.00
#
_symmetry.space_group_name_H-M   'P 1'
#
loop_
_entity.id
_entity.type
_entity.pdbx_description
1 polymer ?
#
loop_
_entity_poly.entity_id
_entity_poly.type
_entity_poly.pdbx_seq_one_letter_code
_entity_poly.pdbx_strand_id
1 'polypeptide(L)'
;MTGPCALALVGLALLGLAQPSLSQTAHECQALTDHYLEKHHKEAVPYTGSNMVYFLHVPRTAGRTFHSCLLKTVTHPARRCPKAYDHLRLSNMSMPNCYLLSSHDDFSVVSMLPPDVAVISQLRDPLDRFISAYEFAIEVAARSLRRPKNYRKKVGRIATEDVWPWSYLIPFFQEDMQPKVAAAQAIAQPEEGRWIEVEQDGERWYFNKALNVSRWNLTEEEAAAGGGVLPLLDPYDNQLVMSLKDFAQHPIAAELLHNGATFQVLGITNYSHWGDAGAFRSCLKSYDSLRDQMLRVAQERVRRFSHVGTTDRLFESAASALVSLGYSTSSPAYSGGDDDVAGSGGVRRRAGEGGGGGQGGRGGAGGRAGSGLAAQMQLQAKLVREARQRLQNAQRELADGIKGSLTAEQVDVLRGRVEALRKSLIQAQDKLASLRDQLPQELGGRGQAADKGSEAVDNVFAAQGARRRLMGAEQEVEQQVEQQPLSGGQEEELEAGGQQRRLLATNKISVATSDAFGNPLDLDFKRIPNSNVGNEFMRCASRAQQRAATRREQSLAALCTADGRQVSFSKAARKRIPADVLDLIRSYNTLDTALHRVGLGLLDARLVEQKEQGLYADMPKLPADDAQDSGLGARRANRVVKPRDERVGDELR
;
A
#
# COMPACT_ATOMS: atom_id res chain seq x y z
N MET A 1 30.23 17.53 -78.07
CA MET A 1 30.05 18.77 -77.30
C MET A 1 29.64 18.39 -75.88
N THR A 2 30.40 18.88 -74.90
CA THR A 2 30.10 18.99 -73.45
C THR A 2 29.68 17.75 -72.65
N GLY A 3 30.69 17.05 -72.09
CA GLY A 3 30.99 16.99 -70.65
C GLY A 3 30.06 16.27 -69.65
N PRO A 4 30.62 15.69 -68.55
CA PRO A 4 30.11 14.48 -67.89
C PRO A 4 29.52 14.74 -66.49
N CYS A 5 28.77 13.79 -65.91
CA CYS A 5 28.55 13.79 -64.46
C CYS A 5 28.41 12.37 -63.89
N ALA A 6 29.04 12.19 -62.74
CA ALA A 6 29.50 10.94 -62.15
C ALA A 6 28.39 10.04 -61.59
N LEU A 7 28.55 8.73 -61.78
CA LEU A 7 27.90 7.69 -60.99
C LEU A 7 28.55 7.65 -59.59
N ALA A 8 27.89 8.23 -58.61
CA ALA A 8 28.19 8.00 -57.20
C ALA A 8 27.43 6.77 -56.70
N LEU A 9 28.15 5.67 -56.49
CA LEU A 9 27.71 4.54 -55.67
C LEU A 9 27.61 5.00 -54.22
N VAL A 10 26.41 5.36 -53.76
CA VAL A 10 26.11 5.50 -52.33
C VAL A 10 25.68 4.13 -51.83
N GLY A 11 26.57 3.47 -51.10
CA GLY A 11 26.25 2.26 -50.35
C GLY A 11 25.23 2.57 -49.27
N LEU A 12 24.05 1.95 -49.36
CA LEU A 12 23.12 1.85 -48.24
C LEU A 12 23.77 0.97 -47.16
N ALA A 13 24.41 1.60 -46.19
CA ALA A 13 24.67 0.96 -44.90
C ALA A 13 23.33 0.83 -44.17
N LEU A 14 22.66 -0.32 -44.36
CA LEU A 14 21.60 -0.79 -43.49
C LEU A 14 22.22 -1.01 -42.10
N LEU A 15 22.13 -0.01 -41.23
CA LEU A 15 22.26 -0.17 -39.78
C LEU A 15 21.10 -1.05 -39.32
N GLY A 16 21.30 -2.37 -39.39
CA GLY A 16 20.44 -3.34 -38.73
C GLY A 16 20.46 -3.04 -37.24
N LEU A 17 19.35 -2.54 -36.71
CA LEU A 17 19.08 -2.60 -35.28
C LEU A 17 18.92 -4.08 -34.92
N ALA A 18 20.04 -4.71 -34.57
CA ALA A 18 20.05 -6.06 -34.04
C ALA A 18 19.15 -6.07 -32.80
N GLN A 19 18.03 -6.77 -32.88
CA GLN A 19 17.26 -7.11 -31.68
C GLN A 19 18.19 -7.92 -30.78
N PRO A 20 18.32 -7.58 -29.49
CA PRO A 20 19.16 -8.34 -28.58
C PRO A 20 18.69 -9.81 -28.58
N SER A 21 19.65 -10.73 -28.62
CA SER A 21 19.32 -12.16 -28.58
C SER A 21 18.65 -12.53 -27.26
N LEU A 22 17.88 -13.62 -27.27
CA LEU A 22 17.30 -14.20 -26.04
C LEU A 22 18.36 -14.48 -24.96
N SER A 23 19.59 -14.84 -25.36
CA SER A 23 20.71 -15.05 -24.44
C SER A 23 21.23 -13.76 -23.82
N GLN A 24 21.24 -12.65 -24.58
CA GLN A 24 21.70 -11.34 -24.12
C GLN A 24 20.72 -10.75 -23.10
N THR A 25 19.41 -10.89 -23.34
CA THR A 25 18.37 -10.44 -22.41
C THR A 25 18.33 -11.27 -21.12
N ALA A 26 18.65 -12.57 -21.17
CA ALA A 26 18.77 -13.39 -19.97
C ALA A 26 19.95 -12.96 -19.08
N HIS A 27 21.12 -12.68 -19.69
CA HIS A 27 22.30 -12.19 -18.98
C HIS A 27 22.05 -10.81 -18.33
N GLU A 28 21.36 -9.90 -19.02
CA GLU A 28 20.96 -8.60 -18.46
C GLU A 28 20.05 -8.76 -17.24
N CYS A 29 19.08 -9.67 -17.31
CA CYS A 29 18.19 -9.95 -16.19
C CYS A 29 18.90 -10.62 -15.00
N GLN A 30 19.89 -11.49 -15.26
CA GLN A 30 20.72 -12.05 -14.21
C GLN A 30 21.58 -10.97 -13.55
N ALA A 31 22.27 -10.14 -14.33
CA ALA A 31 23.08 -9.04 -13.79
C ALA A 31 22.25 -8.06 -12.95
N LEU A 32 20.99 -7.80 -13.36
CA LEU A 32 20.07 -6.98 -12.57
C LEU A 32 19.63 -7.66 -11.27
N THR A 33 19.51 -8.99 -11.28
CA THR A 33 19.25 -9.80 -10.07
C THR A 33 20.43 -9.72 -9.11
N ASP A 34 21.65 -9.85 -9.61
CA ASP A 34 22.87 -9.79 -8.79
C ASP A 34 23.02 -8.39 -8.16
N HIS A 35 22.81 -7.33 -8.96
CA HIS A 35 22.79 -5.96 -8.46
C HIS A 35 21.69 -5.72 -7.42
N TYR A 36 20.50 -6.32 -7.60
CA TYR A 36 19.45 -6.28 -6.59
C TYR A 36 19.92 -6.89 -5.27
N LEU A 37 20.49 -8.11 -5.31
CA LEU A 37 20.94 -8.83 -4.12
C LEU A 37 22.06 -8.08 -3.39
N GLU A 38 23.00 -7.47 -4.14
CA GLU A 38 24.07 -6.64 -3.59
C GLU A 38 23.50 -5.39 -2.89
N LYS A 39 22.56 -4.69 -3.52
CA LYS A 39 22.05 -3.41 -3.04
C LYS A 39 21.00 -3.54 -1.92
N HIS A 40 20.25 -4.63 -1.92
CA HIS A 40 19.14 -4.89 -0.98
C HIS A 40 19.51 -5.92 0.10
N HIS A 41 20.76 -5.90 0.57
CA HIS A 41 21.27 -6.81 1.60
C HIS A 41 20.83 -6.44 3.03
N LYS A 42 20.37 -5.20 3.27
CA LYS A 42 19.90 -4.79 4.60
C LYS A 42 18.55 -5.45 4.90
N GLU A 43 18.55 -6.33 5.88
CA GLU A 43 17.37 -7.06 6.33
C GLU A 43 16.77 -6.48 7.62
N ALA A 44 15.54 -6.91 7.92
CA ALA A 44 14.89 -6.62 9.19
C ALA A 44 15.59 -7.37 10.34
N VAL A 45 15.62 -6.74 11.52
CA VAL A 45 16.13 -7.39 12.73
C VAL A 45 14.97 -7.78 13.66
N PRO A 46 15.16 -8.75 14.58
CA PRO A 46 14.20 -9.03 15.63
C PRO A 46 13.92 -7.79 16.51
N TYR A 47 12.71 -7.70 17.03
CA TYR A 47 12.35 -6.67 17.98
C TYR A 47 13.04 -6.89 19.33
N THR A 48 13.69 -5.84 19.84
CA THR A 48 14.50 -5.87 21.08
C THR A 48 13.89 -5.05 22.23
N GLY A 49 12.70 -4.49 22.04
CA GLY A 49 12.05 -3.62 23.03
C GLY A 49 12.26 -2.12 22.76
N SER A 50 13.46 -1.73 22.32
CA SER A 50 13.82 -0.32 22.12
C SER A 50 13.85 0.11 20.66
N ASN A 51 14.11 -0.83 19.75
CA ASN A 51 14.33 -0.52 18.35
C ASN A 51 13.04 -0.11 17.61
N MET A 52 13.22 0.60 16.50
CA MET A 52 12.13 1.13 15.68
C MET A 52 11.27 -0.01 15.09
N VAL A 53 9.95 0.16 15.10
CA VAL A 53 8.98 -0.75 14.47
C VAL A 53 8.46 -0.13 13.18
N TYR A 54 8.75 -0.78 12.06
CA TYR A 54 8.18 -0.48 10.75
C TYR A 54 7.06 -1.46 10.42
N PHE A 55 5.83 -0.96 10.36
CA PHE A 55 4.69 -1.69 9.82
C PHE A 55 4.62 -1.51 8.30
N LEU A 56 5.16 -2.49 7.59
CA LEU A 56 5.05 -2.62 6.13
C LEU A 56 3.59 -2.97 5.80
N HIS A 57 2.82 -1.95 5.42
CA HIS A 57 1.37 -2.09 5.24
C HIS A 57 1.02 -2.45 3.80
N VAL A 58 0.86 -3.75 3.57
CA VAL A 58 0.31 -4.28 2.31
C VAL A 58 -1.15 -3.81 2.14
N PRO A 59 -1.51 -3.14 1.03
CA PRO A 59 -2.88 -2.68 0.81
C PRO A 59 -3.88 -3.83 0.83
N ARG A 60 -5.03 -3.58 1.48
CA ARG A 60 -6.19 -4.50 1.60
C ARG A 60 -5.98 -5.73 2.48
N THR A 61 -4.99 -5.71 3.37
CA THR A 61 -4.75 -6.76 4.40
C THR A 61 -5.20 -6.34 5.81
N ALA A 62 -6.30 -5.60 5.89
CA ALA A 62 -6.82 -5.00 7.13
C ALA A 62 -5.85 -4.06 7.87
N GLY A 63 -4.77 -3.59 7.22
CA GLY A 63 -3.74 -2.80 7.89
C GLY A 63 -4.19 -1.43 8.41
N ARG A 64 -5.31 -0.85 7.91
CA ARG A 64 -5.92 0.32 8.59
C ARG A 64 -6.44 -0.01 9.98
N THR A 65 -7.12 -1.16 10.13
CA THR A 65 -7.59 -1.65 11.43
C THR A 65 -6.39 -2.03 12.28
N PHE A 66 -5.45 -2.80 11.74
CA PHE A 66 -4.24 -3.21 12.46
C PHE A 66 -3.43 -2.01 12.96
N HIS A 67 -3.07 -1.07 12.07
CA HIS A 67 -2.34 0.12 12.49
C HIS A 67 -3.15 1.04 13.42
N SER A 68 -4.37 1.43 13.01
CA SER A 68 -5.09 2.49 13.73
C SER A 68 -5.74 2.01 15.02
N CYS A 69 -6.18 0.75 15.08
CA CYS A 69 -6.86 0.18 16.24
C CYS A 69 -5.93 -0.60 17.17
N LEU A 70 -4.80 -1.13 16.68
CA LEU A 70 -3.83 -1.88 17.50
C LEU A 70 -2.55 -1.08 17.73
N LEU A 71 -1.75 -0.86 16.68
CA LEU A 71 -0.40 -0.33 16.80
C LEU A 71 -0.38 1.10 17.36
N LYS A 72 -1.24 2.00 16.85
CA LYS A 72 -1.40 3.34 17.42
C LYS A 72 -1.92 3.26 18.85
N THR A 73 -2.90 2.41 19.12
CA THR A 73 -3.53 2.30 20.44
C THR A 73 -2.55 1.84 21.52
N VAL A 74 -1.68 0.87 21.23
CA VAL A 74 -0.68 0.37 22.19
C VAL A 74 0.53 1.30 22.32
N THR A 75 0.86 2.03 21.26
CA THR A 75 2.05 2.90 21.23
C THR A 75 1.73 4.27 21.79
N HIS A 76 2.49 4.70 22.79
CA HIS A 76 2.41 6.05 23.36
C HIS A 76 2.51 7.15 22.27
N PRO A 77 1.68 8.21 22.27
CA PRO A 77 1.64 9.21 21.19
C PRO A 77 2.99 9.86 20.88
N ALA A 78 3.78 10.17 21.92
CA ALA A 78 5.12 10.75 21.78
C ALA A 78 6.18 9.79 21.18
N ARG A 79 5.83 8.51 20.95
CA ARG A 79 6.69 7.53 20.29
C ARG A 79 6.25 7.22 18.85
N ARG A 80 5.14 7.81 18.39
CA ARG A 80 4.64 7.60 17.03
C ARG A 80 5.47 8.46 16.07
N CYS A 81 5.69 8.00 14.84
CA CYS A 81 6.34 8.81 13.82
C CYS A 81 5.33 9.79 13.18
N PRO A 82 5.78 10.97 12.71
CA PRO A 82 4.95 11.87 11.91
C PRO A 82 4.38 11.16 10.67
N LYS A 83 3.28 11.70 10.10
CA LYS A 83 2.59 11.04 8.97
C LYS A 83 3.54 10.68 7.83
N ALA A 84 3.49 9.42 7.41
CA ALA A 84 4.25 8.87 6.29
C ALA A 84 3.37 8.14 5.25
N TYR A 85 2.04 8.20 5.37
CA TYR A 85 1.13 7.45 4.49
C TYR A 85 1.09 7.94 3.04
N ASP A 86 1.41 9.21 2.77
CA ASP A 86 1.54 9.74 1.40
C ASP A 86 2.91 9.40 0.83
N HIS A 87 3.96 9.94 1.43
CA HIS A 87 5.36 9.65 1.13
C HIS A 87 6.14 9.70 2.43
N LEU A 88 7.06 8.76 2.63
CA LEU A 88 8.07 8.90 3.67
C LEU A 88 8.86 10.18 3.45
N ARG A 89 8.64 11.16 4.35
CA ARG A 89 9.44 12.39 4.39
C ARG A 89 10.72 12.08 5.15
N LEU A 90 11.63 11.41 4.44
CA LEU A 90 12.90 10.87 4.95
C LEU A 90 13.76 11.91 5.70
N SER A 91 13.64 13.20 5.36
CA SER A 91 14.34 14.28 6.06
C SER A 91 13.97 14.42 7.55
N ASN A 92 12.87 13.81 7.99
CA ASN A 92 12.36 13.90 9.35
C ASN A 92 12.38 12.55 10.08
N MET A 93 12.95 11.50 9.48
CA MET A 93 12.99 10.14 10.05
C MET A 93 14.23 9.90 10.91
N SER A 94 15.22 10.79 10.82
CA SER A 94 16.26 10.97 11.84
C SER A 94 15.74 11.75 13.06
N MET A 95 14.46 12.14 13.08
CA MET A 95 13.90 12.72 14.31
C MET A 95 13.87 11.66 15.37
N PRO A 96 14.35 12.01 16.56
CA PRO A 96 14.98 10.97 17.31
C PRO A 96 13.81 10.25 18.08
N ASN A 97 12.62 10.85 18.21
CA ASN A 97 11.43 10.28 18.87
C ASN A 97 10.52 9.36 17.99
N CYS A 98 10.98 8.89 16.84
CA CYS A 98 10.18 8.09 15.89
C CYS A 98 10.37 6.58 16.12
N TYR A 99 9.45 5.95 16.86
CA TYR A 99 9.49 4.49 17.13
C TYR A 99 8.52 3.70 16.25
N LEU A 100 7.27 4.13 16.07
CA LEU A 100 6.30 3.42 15.22
C LEU A 100 6.10 4.14 13.88
N LEU A 101 6.54 3.50 12.80
CA LEU A 101 6.33 3.94 11.42
C LEU A 101 5.38 3.00 10.68
N SER A 102 4.47 3.55 9.87
CA SER A 102 3.64 2.79 8.95
C SER A 102 3.48 3.53 7.64
N SER A 103 3.68 2.82 6.53
CA SER A 103 3.39 3.32 5.19
C SER A 103 3.07 2.17 4.24
N HIS A 104 2.57 2.53 3.05
CA HIS A 104 2.40 1.58 1.94
C HIS A 104 3.65 1.50 1.05
N ASP A 105 4.75 2.10 1.49
CA ASP A 105 6.02 1.94 0.79
C ASP A 105 6.49 0.48 0.92
N ASP A 106 7.30 0.07 -0.03
CA ASP A 106 7.84 -1.29 -0.02
C ASP A 106 9.11 -1.39 0.82
N PHE A 107 9.63 -2.60 0.93
CA PHE A 107 10.79 -2.91 1.77
C PHE A 107 12.07 -2.15 1.37
N SER A 108 12.12 -1.53 0.18
CA SER A 108 13.29 -0.70 -0.21
C SER A 108 13.57 0.42 0.80
N VAL A 109 12.55 0.87 1.53
CA VAL A 109 12.65 1.85 2.62
C VAL A 109 13.58 1.40 3.74
N VAL A 110 13.67 0.10 4.03
CA VAL A 110 14.48 -0.41 5.15
C VAL A 110 15.94 0.04 5.04
N SER A 111 16.49 0.13 3.83
CA SER A 111 17.82 0.69 3.56
C SER A 111 18.03 2.11 4.07
N MET A 112 16.95 2.90 4.20
CA MET A 112 16.96 4.30 4.63
C MET A 112 16.54 4.48 6.11
N LEU A 113 16.16 3.41 6.80
CA LEU A 113 15.81 3.43 8.22
C LEU A 113 17.05 3.24 9.11
N PRO A 114 16.96 3.45 10.44
CA PRO A 114 18.00 3.03 11.38
C PRO A 114 18.44 1.57 11.17
N PRO A 115 19.70 1.21 11.49
CA PRO A 115 20.24 -0.12 11.22
C PRO A 115 19.49 -1.24 11.93
N ASP A 116 18.88 -0.95 13.07
CA ASP A 116 18.22 -1.90 13.96
C ASP A 116 16.68 -1.96 13.78
N VAL A 117 16.13 -1.73 12.59
CA VAL A 117 14.66 -1.71 12.41
C VAL A 117 14.00 -3.11 12.49
N ALA A 118 12.99 -3.22 13.35
CA ALA A 118 12.07 -4.35 13.38
C ALA A 118 10.93 -4.14 12.38
N VAL A 119 10.69 -5.13 11.51
CA VAL A 119 9.59 -5.08 10.54
C VAL A 119 8.46 -6.00 10.98
N ILE A 120 7.23 -5.51 10.86
CA ILE A 120 6.02 -6.32 11.00
C ILE A 120 5.11 -6.11 9.79
N SER A 121 4.29 -7.11 9.46
CA SER A 121 3.35 -7.00 8.35
C SER A 121 2.07 -7.80 8.56
N GLN A 122 1.07 -7.54 7.71
CA GLN A 122 -0.18 -8.25 7.62
C GLN A 122 -0.38 -8.72 6.17
N LEU A 123 -0.60 -10.01 6.00
CA LEU A 123 -0.93 -10.65 4.72
C LEU A 123 -2.43 -11.00 4.64
N ARG A 124 -2.85 -11.49 3.48
CA ARG A 124 -4.22 -11.93 3.20
C ARG A 124 -4.19 -12.91 2.03
N ASP A 125 -5.17 -13.80 1.98
CA ASP A 125 -5.43 -14.60 0.77
C ASP A 125 -5.36 -13.71 -0.50
N PRO A 126 -4.56 -14.06 -1.51
CA PRO A 126 -4.30 -13.18 -2.66
C PRO A 126 -5.53 -12.92 -3.52
N LEU A 127 -6.39 -13.91 -3.72
CA LEU A 127 -7.64 -13.76 -4.48
C LEU A 127 -8.55 -12.77 -3.76
N ASP A 128 -8.70 -12.98 -2.46
CA ASP A 128 -9.57 -12.20 -1.60
C ASP A 128 -9.05 -10.75 -1.41
N ARG A 129 -7.72 -10.58 -1.42
CA ARG A 129 -7.02 -9.28 -1.47
C ARG A 129 -7.28 -8.56 -2.79
N PHE A 130 -7.20 -9.26 -3.93
CA PHE A 130 -7.40 -8.70 -5.26
C PHE A 130 -8.83 -8.21 -5.45
N ILE A 131 -9.84 -9.06 -5.17
CA ILE A 131 -11.26 -8.68 -5.25
C ILE A 131 -11.55 -7.51 -4.32
N SER A 132 -11.02 -7.54 -3.10
CA SER A 132 -11.14 -6.44 -2.13
C SER A 132 -10.50 -5.13 -2.60
N ALA A 133 -9.45 -5.19 -3.43
CA ALA A 133 -8.83 -4.00 -4.03
C ALA A 133 -9.68 -3.42 -5.17
N TYR A 134 -10.22 -4.28 -6.03
CA TYR A 134 -11.17 -3.91 -7.08
C TYR A 134 -12.41 -3.19 -6.49
N GLU A 135 -13.08 -3.84 -5.53
CA GLU A 135 -14.26 -3.27 -4.86
C GLU A 135 -13.96 -1.92 -4.21
N PHE A 136 -12.80 -1.79 -3.55
CA PHE A 136 -12.43 -0.57 -2.86
C PHE A 136 -12.07 0.57 -3.83
N ALA A 137 -11.38 0.27 -4.94
CA ALA A 137 -11.06 1.27 -5.94
C ALA A 137 -12.34 1.85 -6.56
N ILE A 138 -13.30 1.00 -6.91
CA ILE A 138 -14.62 1.40 -7.42
C ILE A 138 -15.40 2.19 -6.38
N GLU A 139 -15.47 1.71 -5.13
CA GLU A 139 -16.16 2.41 -4.03
C GLU A 139 -15.64 3.84 -3.88
N VAL A 140 -14.31 4.02 -3.87
CA VAL A 140 -13.73 5.35 -3.68
C VAL A 140 -13.85 6.21 -4.94
N ALA A 141 -13.70 5.62 -6.14
CA ALA A 141 -13.88 6.31 -7.41
C ALA A 141 -15.31 6.82 -7.58
N ALA A 142 -16.33 6.03 -7.26
CA ALA A 142 -17.76 6.40 -7.35
C ALA A 142 -18.12 7.67 -6.57
N ARG A 143 -17.33 8.05 -5.56
CA ARG A 143 -17.51 9.32 -4.84
C ARG A 143 -17.37 10.54 -5.74
N SER A 144 -16.61 10.46 -6.84
CA SER A 144 -16.47 11.58 -7.78
C SER A 144 -17.77 11.89 -8.52
N LEU A 145 -18.65 10.90 -8.71
CA LEU A 145 -19.95 11.07 -9.37
C LEU A 145 -20.87 12.03 -8.59
N ARG A 146 -20.64 12.18 -7.28
CA ARG A 146 -21.37 13.11 -6.40
C ARG A 146 -20.59 14.38 -6.07
N ARG A 147 -19.34 14.53 -6.53
CA ARG A 147 -18.53 15.71 -6.20
C ARG A 147 -19.10 16.93 -6.95
N PRO A 148 -19.33 18.06 -6.27
CA PRO A 148 -19.69 19.28 -6.96
C PRO A 148 -18.54 19.72 -7.88
N LYS A 149 -18.85 20.39 -8.99
CA LYS A 149 -17.85 20.87 -9.97
C LYS A 149 -16.74 21.73 -9.33
N ASN A 150 -17.04 22.42 -8.23
CA ASN A 150 -16.10 23.28 -7.49
C ASN A 150 -15.40 22.56 -6.33
N TYR A 151 -15.41 21.23 -6.29
CA TYR A 151 -14.76 20.49 -5.21
C TYR A 151 -13.26 20.79 -5.17
N ARG A 152 -12.81 21.39 -4.06
CA ARG A 152 -11.40 21.57 -3.76
C ARG A 152 -11.03 20.69 -2.57
N LYS A 153 -9.97 19.90 -2.77
CA LYS A 153 -9.36 19.13 -1.70
C LYS A 153 -8.79 20.07 -0.64
N LYS A 154 -8.98 19.74 0.64
CA LYS A 154 -8.36 20.48 1.74
C LYS A 154 -6.83 20.33 1.66
N VAL A 155 -6.12 21.45 1.61
CA VAL A 155 -4.65 21.50 1.62
C VAL A 155 -4.13 20.83 2.89
N GLY A 156 -3.09 20.00 2.76
CA GLY A 156 -2.44 19.31 3.89
C GLY A 156 -3.16 18.04 4.39
N ARG A 157 -4.34 17.70 3.86
CA ARG A 157 -5.03 16.44 4.21
C ARG A 157 -4.71 15.36 3.18
N ILE A 158 -3.96 14.34 3.62
CA ILE A 158 -3.76 13.10 2.86
C ILE A 158 -5.11 12.39 2.74
N ALA A 159 -5.56 12.22 1.50
CA ALA A 159 -6.73 11.43 1.16
C ALA A 159 -6.29 10.08 0.58
N THR A 160 -7.21 9.13 0.51
CA THR A 160 -6.93 7.81 -0.06
C THR A 160 -6.36 7.90 -1.48
N GLU A 161 -6.84 8.84 -2.29
CA GLU A 161 -6.35 9.14 -3.64
C GLU A 161 -4.91 9.67 -3.72
N ASP A 162 -4.23 9.95 -2.59
CA ASP A 162 -2.81 10.33 -2.59
C ASP A 162 -1.88 9.15 -2.26
N VAL A 163 -2.43 8.00 -1.87
CA VAL A 163 -1.68 6.89 -1.29
C VAL A 163 -1.59 5.74 -2.29
N TRP A 164 -0.40 5.18 -2.49
CA TRP A 164 -0.21 4.01 -3.35
C TRP A 164 -1.03 2.79 -2.86
N PRO A 165 -1.61 1.94 -3.73
CA PRO A 165 -1.74 2.06 -5.19
C PRO A 165 -2.98 2.88 -5.60
N TRP A 166 -3.73 3.42 -4.64
CA TRP A 166 -5.00 4.10 -4.88
C TRP A 166 -4.86 5.39 -5.66
N SER A 167 -3.71 6.07 -5.55
CA SER A 167 -3.37 7.23 -6.38
C SER A 167 -3.36 6.92 -7.88
N TYR A 168 -3.21 5.66 -8.26
CA TYR A 168 -3.31 5.20 -9.65
C TYR A 168 -4.68 4.60 -9.97
N LEU A 169 -5.19 3.73 -9.08
CA LEU A 169 -6.43 2.99 -9.33
C LEU A 169 -7.69 3.88 -9.26
N ILE A 170 -7.73 4.85 -8.35
CA ILE A 170 -8.91 5.71 -8.21
C ILE A 170 -9.11 6.56 -9.47
N PRO A 171 -8.12 7.33 -9.97
CA PRO A 171 -8.29 8.07 -11.22
C PRO A 171 -8.63 7.18 -12.41
N PHE A 172 -8.00 5.99 -12.51
CA PHE A 172 -8.30 5.03 -13.57
C PHE A 172 -9.78 4.62 -13.59
N PHE A 173 -10.35 4.23 -12.45
CA PHE A 173 -11.76 3.87 -12.38
C PHE A 173 -12.69 5.08 -12.52
N GLN A 174 -12.26 6.28 -12.13
CA GLN A 174 -13.03 7.51 -12.37
C GLN A 174 -13.16 7.80 -13.87
N GLU A 175 -12.09 7.65 -14.63
CA GLU A 175 -12.08 7.81 -16.09
C GLU A 175 -12.92 6.73 -16.78
N ASP A 176 -12.85 5.48 -16.32
CA ASP A 176 -13.65 4.37 -16.85
C ASP A 176 -15.16 4.53 -16.59
N MET A 177 -15.55 4.84 -15.35
CA MET A 177 -16.97 4.82 -14.97
C MET A 177 -17.75 6.05 -15.43
N GLN A 178 -17.11 7.22 -15.59
CA GLN A 178 -17.82 8.45 -15.95
C GLN A 178 -18.65 8.36 -17.25
N PRO A 179 -18.07 8.01 -18.41
CA PRO A 179 -18.85 7.89 -19.65
C PRO A 179 -19.84 6.72 -19.59
N LYS A 180 -19.48 5.62 -18.94
CA LYS A 180 -20.32 4.42 -18.77
C LYS A 180 -21.59 4.71 -17.97
N VAL A 181 -21.44 5.40 -16.85
CA VAL A 181 -22.58 5.83 -16.02
C VAL A 181 -23.46 6.82 -16.77
N ALA A 182 -22.87 7.80 -17.46
CA ALA A 182 -23.64 8.76 -18.26
C ALA A 182 -24.47 8.06 -19.36
N ALA A 183 -23.85 7.12 -20.09
CA ALA A 183 -24.54 6.33 -21.11
C ALA A 183 -25.66 5.47 -20.50
N ALA A 184 -25.39 4.75 -19.40
CA ALA A 184 -26.35 3.90 -18.73
C ALA A 184 -27.53 4.68 -18.11
N GLN A 185 -27.32 5.95 -17.75
CA GLN A 185 -28.36 6.84 -17.23
C GLN A 185 -29.15 7.53 -18.35
N ALA A 186 -28.61 7.63 -19.56
CA ALA A 186 -29.30 8.18 -20.73
C ALA A 186 -30.27 7.21 -21.41
N ILE A 187 -30.26 5.93 -21.02
CA ILE A 187 -31.17 4.91 -21.57
C ILE A 187 -32.62 5.27 -21.22
N ALA A 188 -33.44 5.52 -22.25
CA ALA A 188 -34.86 5.81 -22.10
C ALA A 188 -35.58 4.69 -21.33
N GLN A 189 -36.43 5.08 -20.38
CA GLN A 189 -37.25 4.16 -19.59
C GLN A 189 -38.71 4.23 -20.04
N PRO A 190 -39.46 3.11 -20.00
CA PRO A 190 -40.91 3.13 -20.17
C PRO A 190 -41.58 4.07 -19.15
N GLU A 191 -42.76 4.61 -19.48
CA GLU A 191 -43.50 5.48 -18.57
C GLU A 191 -43.91 4.76 -17.28
N GLU A 192 -44.33 3.49 -17.37
CA GLU A 192 -44.60 2.64 -16.20
C GLU A 192 -43.33 2.21 -15.43
N GLY A 193 -42.15 2.53 -15.95
CA GLY A 193 -40.86 2.08 -15.44
C GLY A 193 -40.62 0.58 -15.63
N ARG A 194 -39.57 0.08 -14.98
CA ARG A 194 -39.24 -1.34 -14.95
C ARG A 194 -39.12 -1.83 -13.51
N TRP A 195 -39.58 -3.04 -13.27
CA TRP A 195 -39.35 -3.73 -12.01
C TRP A 195 -37.93 -4.29 -12.01
N ILE A 196 -37.23 -4.10 -10.89
CA ILE A 196 -35.89 -4.61 -10.68
C ILE A 196 -35.87 -5.51 -9.44
N GLU A 197 -35.14 -6.61 -9.52
CA GLU A 197 -34.84 -7.43 -8.34
C GLU A 197 -33.85 -6.68 -7.44
N VAL A 198 -34.09 -6.74 -6.12
CA VAL A 198 -33.24 -6.16 -5.08
C VAL A 198 -32.95 -7.23 -4.05
N GLU A 199 -31.66 -7.43 -3.73
CA GLU A 199 -31.21 -8.35 -2.68
C GLU A 199 -30.50 -7.53 -1.60
N GLN A 200 -31.06 -7.54 -0.39
CA GLN A 200 -30.47 -6.87 0.76
C GLN A 200 -30.70 -7.68 2.04
N ASP A 201 -29.66 -7.83 2.86
CA ASP A 201 -29.72 -8.54 4.14
C ASP A 201 -30.24 -10.00 4.05
N GLY A 202 -30.05 -10.64 2.89
CA GLY A 202 -30.50 -12.01 2.62
C GLY A 202 -31.95 -12.12 2.13
N GLU A 203 -32.65 -10.99 2.02
CA GLU A 203 -34.02 -10.91 1.54
C GLU A 203 -34.05 -10.39 0.10
N ARG A 204 -35.02 -10.88 -0.67
CA ARG A 204 -35.25 -10.48 -2.06
C ARG A 204 -36.64 -9.87 -2.22
N TRP A 205 -36.69 -8.80 -2.98
CA TRP A 205 -37.92 -8.06 -3.25
C TRP A 205 -37.75 -7.24 -4.54
N TYR A 206 -38.83 -6.64 -5.03
CA TYR A 206 -38.88 -5.92 -6.30
C TYR A 206 -39.11 -4.43 -6.12
N PHE A 207 -38.35 -3.61 -6.83
CA PHE A 207 -38.50 -2.16 -6.81
C PHE A 207 -38.84 -1.63 -8.20
N ASN A 208 -39.74 -0.64 -8.28
CA ASN A 208 -39.95 0.14 -9.49
C ASN A 208 -39.61 1.60 -9.21
N LYS A 209 -38.61 2.13 -9.92
CA LYS A 209 -38.11 3.50 -9.73
C LYS A 209 -39.07 4.57 -10.22
N ALA A 210 -39.80 4.34 -11.31
CA ALA A 210 -40.74 5.32 -11.86
C ALA A 210 -41.94 5.50 -10.94
N LEU A 211 -42.45 4.38 -10.41
CA LEU A 211 -43.56 4.37 -9.45
C LEU A 211 -43.10 4.70 -8.02
N ASN A 212 -41.80 4.54 -7.73
CA ASN A 212 -41.22 4.62 -6.40
C ASN A 212 -41.90 3.66 -5.39
N VAL A 213 -42.17 2.43 -5.83
CA VAL A 213 -42.87 1.38 -5.08
C VAL A 213 -42.01 0.13 -4.96
N SER A 214 -42.18 -0.54 -3.82
CA SER A 214 -41.49 -1.77 -3.46
C SER A 214 -42.49 -2.87 -3.18
N ARG A 215 -42.26 -4.09 -3.69
CA ARG A 215 -43.13 -5.25 -3.44
C ARG A 215 -42.34 -6.51 -3.13
N TRP A 216 -42.92 -7.34 -2.27
CA TRP A 216 -42.37 -8.68 -2.00
C TRP A 216 -42.57 -9.62 -3.18
N ASN A 217 -43.74 -9.57 -3.81
CA ASN A 217 -44.10 -10.36 -4.97
C ASN A 217 -44.79 -9.48 -6.02
N LEU A 218 -44.62 -9.83 -7.29
CA LEU A 218 -45.28 -9.16 -8.42
C LEU A 218 -46.43 -10.05 -8.93
N THR A 219 -47.50 -9.41 -9.39
CA THR A 219 -48.51 -10.08 -10.21
C THR A 219 -47.93 -10.41 -11.60
N GLU A 220 -48.54 -11.33 -12.35
CA GLU A 220 -48.08 -11.66 -13.71
C GLU A 220 -48.10 -10.44 -14.64
N GLU A 221 -49.11 -9.58 -14.49
CA GLU A 221 -49.24 -8.32 -15.22
C GLU A 221 -48.10 -7.35 -14.88
N GLU A 222 -47.79 -7.18 -13.59
CA GLU A 222 -46.69 -6.32 -13.14
C GLU A 222 -45.33 -6.86 -13.57
N ALA A 223 -45.15 -8.18 -13.54
CA ALA A 223 -43.92 -8.83 -13.98
C ALA A 223 -43.72 -8.72 -15.50
N ALA A 224 -44.80 -8.62 -16.29
CA ALA A 224 -44.76 -8.44 -17.74
C ALA A 224 -44.66 -6.96 -18.17
N ALA A 225 -45.11 -6.02 -17.32
CA ALA A 225 -45.07 -4.59 -17.59
C ALA A 225 -43.65 -4.04 -17.84
N GLY A 226 -43.52 -2.97 -18.64
CA GLY A 226 -42.24 -2.30 -18.88
C GLY A 226 -41.18 -3.13 -19.62
N GLY A 227 -41.56 -4.29 -20.17
CA GLY A 227 -40.63 -5.23 -20.83
C GLY A 227 -40.00 -6.26 -19.91
N GLY A 228 -40.60 -6.52 -18.75
CA GLY A 228 -40.18 -7.60 -17.84
C GLY A 228 -39.45 -7.14 -16.59
N VAL A 229 -39.27 -8.09 -15.66
CA VAL A 229 -38.44 -7.89 -14.45
C VAL A 229 -36.96 -7.99 -14.81
N LEU A 230 -36.20 -6.97 -14.42
CA LEU A 230 -34.75 -6.97 -14.59
C LEU A 230 -34.07 -7.66 -13.38
N PRO A 231 -33.08 -8.53 -13.63
CA PRO A 231 -32.36 -9.20 -12.56
C PRO A 231 -31.44 -8.23 -11.80
N LEU A 232 -30.92 -8.72 -10.68
CA LEU A 232 -29.86 -8.07 -9.92
C LEU A 232 -28.70 -7.66 -10.84
N LEU A 233 -28.20 -6.44 -10.66
CA LEU A 233 -27.00 -6.00 -11.36
C LEU A 233 -25.78 -6.73 -10.80
N ASP A 234 -25.06 -7.45 -11.65
CA ASP A 234 -23.82 -8.11 -11.25
C ASP A 234 -22.74 -7.03 -10.98
N PRO A 235 -22.25 -6.89 -9.73
CA PRO A 235 -21.27 -5.87 -9.42
C PRO A 235 -19.87 -6.15 -10.00
N TYR A 236 -19.62 -7.34 -10.53
CA TYR A 236 -18.33 -7.75 -11.12
C TYR A 236 -18.35 -7.81 -12.65
N ASP A 237 -19.52 -7.73 -13.28
CA ASP A 237 -19.66 -7.66 -14.74
C ASP A 237 -20.92 -6.86 -15.12
N ASN A 238 -20.75 -5.56 -15.41
CA ASN A 238 -21.86 -4.67 -15.74
C ASN A 238 -21.44 -3.49 -16.61
N GLN A 239 -22.44 -2.76 -17.10
CA GLN A 239 -22.24 -1.62 -17.99
C GLN A 239 -21.75 -0.33 -17.32
N LEU A 240 -21.66 -0.25 -15.99
CA LEU A 240 -21.30 0.98 -15.27
C LEU A 240 -19.80 1.12 -15.03
N VAL A 241 -19.07 0.01 -15.05
CA VAL A 241 -17.65 -0.06 -14.69
C VAL A 241 -17.00 -1.27 -15.35
N MET A 242 -15.69 -1.20 -15.62
CA MET A 242 -14.88 -2.32 -16.12
C MET A 242 -15.12 -3.59 -15.30
N SER A 243 -15.35 -4.71 -15.98
CA SER A 243 -15.58 -6.01 -15.35
C SER A 243 -14.36 -6.44 -14.52
N LEU A 244 -14.58 -7.32 -13.53
CA LEU A 244 -13.49 -7.91 -12.74
C LEU A 244 -12.54 -8.71 -13.62
N LYS A 245 -13.06 -9.40 -14.64
CA LYS A 245 -12.28 -10.19 -15.61
C LYS A 245 -11.34 -9.29 -16.42
N ASP A 246 -11.88 -8.23 -17.02
CA ASP A 246 -11.09 -7.29 -17.81
C ASP A 246 -10.06 -6.58 -16.93
N PHE A 247 -10.45 -6.19 -15.71
CA PHE A 247 -9.53 -5.58 -14.77
C PHE A 247 -8.39 -6.52 -14.38
N ALA A 248 -8.66 -7.80 -14.15
CA ALA A 248 -7.63 -8.80 -13.85
C ALA A 248 -6.64 -8.99 -15.00
N GLN A 249 -7.05 -8.76 -16.25
CA GLN A 249 -6.14 -8.84 -17.41
C GLN A 249 -5.46 -7.50 -17.71
N HIS A 250 -5.96 -6.41 -17.13
CA HIS A 250 -5.48 -5.07 -17.44
C HIS A 250 -4.05 -4.84 -16.92
N PRO A 251 -3.16 -4.19 -17.71
CA PRO A 251 -1.78 -3.91 -17.29
C PRO A 251 -1.66 -3.15 -15.96
N ILE A 252 -2.65 -2.32 -15.62
CA ILE A 252 -2.67 -1.60 -14.34
C ILE A 252 -2.78 -2.56 -13.13
N ALA A 253 -3.51 -3.66 -13.27
CA ALA A 253 -3.62 -4.67 -12.21
C ALA A 253 -2.32 -5.49 -12.14
N ALA A 254 -1.72 -5.81 -13.28
CA ALA A 254 -0.41 -6.45 -13.35
C ALA A 254 0.70 -5.64 -12.67
N GLU A 255 0.67 -4.32 -12.83
CA GLU A 255 1.70 -3.44 -12.28
C GLU A 255 1.50 -3.13 -10.79
N LEU A 256 0.25 -3.07 -10.31
CA LEU A 256 -0.07 -2.57 -8.97
C LEU A 256 -0.55 -3.63 -7.98
N LEU A 257 -1.20 -4.69 -8.46
CA LEU A 257 -1.94 -5.63 -7.62
C LEU A 257 -1.43 -7.06 -7.73
N HIS A 258 -1.15 -7.57 -8.94
CA HIS A 258 -0.65 -8.94 -9.11
C HIS A 258 0.70 -9.11 -8.44
N ASN A 259 0.79 -10.12 -7.56
CA ASN A 259 1.97 -10.36 -6.72
C ASN A 259 2.41 -9.14 -5.87
N GLY A 260 1.49 -8.21 -5.63
CA GLY A 260 1.80 -6.93 -5.00
C GLY A 260 2.24 -7.03 -3.54
N ALA A 261 1.90 -8.11 -2.82
CA ALA A 261 2.42 -8.33 -1.47
C ALA A 261 3.90 -8.78 -1.52
N THR A 262 4.21 -9.70 -2.42
CA THR A 262 5.58 -10.18 -2.66
C THR A 262 6.48 -9.07 -3.16
N PHE A 263 6.01 -8.25 -4.12
CA PHE A 263 6.78 -7.12 -4.60
C PHE A 263 6.99 -6.04 -3.54
N GLN A 264 6.05 -5.86 -2.60
CA GLN A 264 6.28 -5.00 -1.45
C GLN A 264 7.34 -5.56 -0.50
N VAL A 265 7.29 -6.85 -0.19
CA VAL A 265 8.32 -7.51 0.63
C VAL A 265 9.69 -7.45 -0.05
N LEU A 266 9.74 -7.61 -1.37
CA LEU A 266 10.97 -7.51 -2.13
C LEU A 266 11.48 -6.07 -2.26
N GLY A 267 10.65 -5.04 -2.01
CA GLY A 267 11.08 -3.67 -2.23
C GLY A 267 11.16 -3.28 -3.69
N ILE A 268 10.34 -3.89 -4.55
CA ILE A 268 10.40 -3.74 -6.02
C ILE A 268 9.04 -3.38 -6.61
N THR A 269 8.17 -2.70 -5.87
CA THR A 269 6.93 -2.19 -6.45
C THR A 269 7.22 -1.04 -7.44
N ASN A 270 6.20 -0.57 -8.15
CA ASN A 270 6.33 0.67 -8.93
C ASN A 270 6.41 1.93 -8.04
N TYR A 271 6.27 1.76 -6.73
CA TYR A 271 6.48 2.77 -5.70
C TYR A 271 7.84 2.66 -5.02
N SER A 272 8.67 1.68 -5.41
CA SER A 272 9.99 1.44 -4.86
C SER A 272 10.90 2.67 -4.94
N HIS A 273 11.79 2.79 -3.95
CA HIS A 273 12.90 3.73 -3.95
C HIS A 273 14.10 3.23 -4.76
N TRP A 274 14.05 2.01 -5.30
CA TRP A 274 15.04 1.50 -6.23
C TRP A 274 14.64 1.79 -7.69
N GLY A 275 15.49 2.55 -8.39
CA GLY A 275 15.22 3.05 -9.75
C GLY A 275 15.00 1.94 -10.80
N ASP A 276 15.61 0.77 -10.60
CA ASP A 276 15.56 -0.33 -11.58
C ASP A 276 14.41 -1.30 -11.35
N ALA A 277 13.57 -1.08 -10.33
CA ALA A 277 12.50 -1.98 -9.94
C ALA A 277 11.54 -2.35 -11.09
N GLY A 278 11.25 -1.42 -11.99
CA GLY A 278 10.38 -1.68 -13.15
C GLY A 278 10.99 -2.63 -14.18
N ALA A 279 12.28 -2.44 -14.51
CA ALA A 279 13.01 -3.35 -15.39
C ALA A 279 13.12 -4.73 -14.73
N PHE A 280 13.37 -4.76 -13.41
CA PHE A 280 13.50 -6.00 -12.66
C PHE A 280 12.19 -6.79 -12.61
N ARG A 281 11.05 -6.15 -12.34
CA ARG A 281 9.73 -6.82 -12.44
C ARG A 281 9.48 -7.41 -13.83
N SER A 282 9.97 -6.76 -14.89
CA SER A 282 9.85 -7.27 -16.26
C SER A 282 10.69 -8.54 -16.45
N CYS A 283 11.90 -8.60 -15.88
CA CYS A 283 12.71 -9.82 -15.84
C CYS A 283 11.99 -10.95 -15.10
N LEU A 284 11.44 -10.68 -13.91
CA LEU A 284 10.70 -11.70 -13.15
C LEU A 284 9.45 -12.19 -13.87
N LYS A 285 8.86 -11.38 -14.76
CA LYS A 285 7.73 -11.82 -15.59
C LYS A 285 8.17 -12.85 -16.63
N SER A 286 9.35 -12.64 -17.24
CA SER A 286 9.86 -13.41 -18.37
C SER A 286 10.63 -14.67 -17.99
N TYR A 287 11.23 -14.72 -16.79
CA TYR A 287 12.13 -15.81 -16.39
C TYR A 287 11.68 -16.47 -15.08
N ASP A 288 11.18 -17.71 -15.19
CA ASP A 288 10.69 -18.49 -14.03
C ASP A 288 11.78 -18.79 -13.01
N SER A 289 13.00 -19.08 -13.44
CA SER A 289 14.13 -19.32 -12.54
C SER A 289 14.42 -18.13 -11.61
N LEU A 290 14.42 -16.91 -12.18
CA LEU A 290 14.59 -15.67 -11.41
C LEU A 290 13.39 -15.41 -10.52
N ARG A 291 12.18 -15.66 -11.02
CA ARG A 291 10.93 -15.55 -10.25
C ARG A 291 10.98 -16.45 -9.00
N ASP A 292 11.41 -17.70 -9.15
CA ASP A 292 11.52 -18.67 -8.06
C ASP A 292 12.64 -18.33 -7.08
N GLN A 293 13.79 -17.86 -7.58
CA GLN A 293 14.86 -17.33 -6.75
C GLN A 293 14.36 -16.16 -5.89
N MET A 294 13.65 -15.22 -6.50
CA MET A 294 13.15 -14.06 -5.77
C MET A 294 11.99 -14.40 -4.83
N LEU A 295 11.20 -15.42 -5.12
CA LEU A 295 10.23 -15.95 -4.16
C LEU A 295 10.93 -16.46 -2.90
N ARG A 296 12.04 -17.21 -3.03
CA ARG A 296 12.83 -17.67 -1.88
C ARG A 296 13.34 -16.50 -1.05
N VAL A 297 13.88 -15.47 -1.68
CA VAL A 297 14.32 -14.23 -0.99
C VAL A 297 13.15 -13.58 -0.23
N ALA A 298 11.98 -13.47 -0.84
CA ALA A 298 10.81 -12.89 -0.20
C ALA A 298 10.36 -13.72 1.04
N GLN A 299 10.38 -15.04 0.94
CA GLN A 299 10.04 -15.94 2.05
C GLN A 299 11.05 -15.80 3.19
N GLU A 300 12.35 -15.83 2.88
CA GLU A 300 13.44 -15.63 3.83
C GLU A 300 13.37 -14.28 4.55
N ARG A 301 12.98 -13.24 3.84
CA ARG A 301 12.77 -11.92 4.42
C ARG A 301 11.59 -11.89 5.37
N VAL A 302 10.45 -12.48 5.00
CA VAL A 302 9.27 -12.54 5.86
C VAL A 302 9.52 -13.39 7.11
N ARG A 303 10.37 -14.42 7.04
CA ARG A 303 10.82 -15.17 8.22
C ARG A 303 11.60 -14.31 9.22
N ARG A 304 12.34 -13.28 8.75
CA ARG A 304 13.06 -12.33 9.60
C ARG A 304 12.17 -11.23 10.19
N PHE A 305 10.92 -11.11 9.77
CA PHE A 305 10.02 -10.12 10.35
C PHE A 305 9.72 -10.47 11.82
N SER A 306 9.64 -9.44 12.66
CA SER A 306 9.31 -9.62 14.07
C SER A 306 7.91 -10.23 14.26
N HIS A 307 6.99 -9.96 13.35
CA HIS A 307 5.66 -10.56 13.31
C HIS A 307 5.05 -10.48 11.89
N VAL A 308 4.36 -11.56 11.50
CA VAL A 308 3.59 -11.64 10.25
C VAL A 308 2.23 -12.20 10.60
N GLY A 309 1.20 -11.36 10.51
CA GLY A 309 -0.17 -11.80 10.74
C GLY A 309 -0.94 -11.94 9.44
N THR A 310 -2.17 -12.46 9.52
CA THR A 310 -3.06 -12.67 8.38
C THR A 310 -4.44 -12.07 8.62
N THR A 311 -5.04 -11.53 7.57
CA THR A 311 -6.39 -10.93 7.65
C THR A 311 -7.45 -11.98 7.96
N ASP A 312 -7.23 -13.20 7.49
CA ASP A 312 -8.08 -14.38 7.68
C ASP A 312 -8.28 -14.69 9.16
N ARG A 313 -7.26 -14.37 9.97
CA ARG A 313 -7.20 -14.58 11.42
C ARG A 313 -6.86 -13.28 12.14
N LEU A 314 -7.58 -12.19 11.80
CA LEU A 314 -7.26 -10.83 12.23
C LEU A 314 -7.11 -10.68 13.76
N PHE A 315 -8.02 -11.29 14.54
CA PHE A 315 -8.00 -11.17 16.01
C PHE A 315 -6.81 -11.92 16.63
N GLU A 316 -6.53 -13.14 16.15
CA GLU A 316 -5.36 -13.91 16.60
C GLU A 316 -4.05 -13.23 16.19
N SER A 317 -4.00 -12.69 14.97
CA SER A 317 -2.87 -11.89 14.47
C SER A 317 -2.62 -10.67 15.34
N ALA A 318 -3.68 -9.94 15.70
CA ALA A 318 -3.56 -8.76 16.55
C ALA A 318 -3.09 -9.13 17.97
N ALA A 319 -3.60 -10.20 18.57
CA ALA A 319 -3.13 -10.67 19.88
C ALA A 319 -1.67 -11.13 19.83
N SER A 320 -1.31 -11.91 18.81
CA SER A 320 0.06 -12.41 18.62
C SER A 320 1.08 -11.30 18.34
N ALA A 321 0.66 -10.24 17.64
CA ALA A 321 1.49 -9.08 17.38
C ALA A 321 1.79 -8.28 18.65
N LEU A 322 0.83 -8.15 19.57
CA LEU A 322 1.09 -7.51 20.88
C LEU A 322 2.21 -8.23 21.61
N VAL A 323 2.12 -9.56 21.72
CA VAL A 323 3.14 -10.38 22.38
C VAL A 323 4.50 -10.25 21.69
N SER A 324 4.52 -10.28 20.36
CA SER A 324 5.75 -10.13 19.57
C SER A 324 6.41 -8.76 19.74
N LEU A 325 5.66 -7.76 20.19
CA LEU A 325 6.12 -6.40 20.46
C LEU A 325 6.28 -6.12 21.97
N GLY A 326 6.26 -7.15 22.82
CA GLY A 326 6.44 -7.00 24.28
C GLY A 326 5.23 -6.44 25.03
N TYR A 327 4.03 -6.58 24.47
CA TYR A 327 2.75 -6.16 25.07
C TYR A 327 1.82 -7.35 25.31
N SER A 328 0.74 -7.09 26.04
CA SER A 328 -0.38 -8.01 26.28
C SER A 328 -1.70 -7.35 25.89
N THR A 329 -2.79 -8.12 25.80
CA THR A 329 -4.15 -7.57 25.60
C THR A 329 -4.59 -6.64 26.74
N SER A 330 -4.01 -6.82 27.94
CA SER A 330 -4.22 -5.97 29.11
C SER A 330 -3.33 -4.73 29.17
N SER A 331 -2.43 -4.53 28.19
CA SER A 331 -1.54 -3.38 28.17
C SER A 331 -2.31 -2.05 28.05
N PRO A 332 -1.72 -0.94 28.52
CA PRO A 332 -2.35 0.39 28.43
C PRO A 332 -2.76 0.74 26.99
N ALA A 333 -3.91 1.39 26.87
CA ALA A 333 -4.37 1.97 25.62
C ALA A 333 -4.18 3.49 25.63
N TYR A 334 -3.77 4.04 24.49
CA TYR A 334 -3.54 5.45 24.29
C TYR A 334 -4.43 5.99 23.18
N SER A 335 -4.99 7.17 23.44
CA SER A 335 -5.70 7.98 22.44
C SER A 335 -4.71 8.85 21.66
N GLY A 336 -5.20 9.89 20.99
CA GLY A 336 -4.37 10.91 20.36
C GLY A 336 -4.27 10.81 18.84
N GLY A 337 -4.43 11.97 18.20
CA GLY A 337 -4.40 12.15 16.76
C GLY A 337 -2.98 12.29 16.22
N ASP A 338 -2.87 12.68 14.95
CA ASP A 338 -1.56 12.91 14.33
C ASP A 338 -0.90 14.22 14.84
N ASP A 339 -1.68 15.09 15.49
CA ASP A 339 -1.19 16.33 16.11
C ASP A 339 -0.52 16.08 17.47
N ASP A 340 -0.76 14.91 18.07
CA ASP A 340 -0.21 14.50 19.37
C ASP A 340 1.15 13.75 19.22
N VAL A 341 1.74 13.80 18.01
CA VAL A 341 2.95 13.08 17.62
C VAL A 341 4.22 13.88 17.93
N ALA A 342 5.30 13.20 18.31
CA ALA A 342 6.55 13.86 18.66
C ALA A 342 7.11 14.76 17.55
N GLY A 343 7.64 15.91 17.97
CA GLY A 343 8.22 16.92 17.08
C GLY A 343 7.23 17.95 16.50
N SER A 344 5.91 17.82 16.74
CA SER A 344 4.90 18.77 16.24
C SER A 344 4.71 20.03 17.12
N GLY A 345 5.66 20.35 18.02
CA GLY A 345 5.62 21.58 18.83
C GLY A 345 4.86 21.47 20.15
N GLY A 346 5.07 20.37 20.88
CA GLY A 346 4.45 20.10 22.17
C GLY A 346 5.39 20.14 23.38
N VAL A 347 6.43 20.98 23.41
CA VAL A 347 7.06 21.34 24.70
C VAL A 347 6.18 22.40 25.34
N ARG A 348 5.10 22.00 26.01
CA ARG A 348 4.49 22.85 27.02
C ARG A 348 4.98 22.37 28.38
N ARG A 349 5.93 23.14 28.91
CA ARG A 349 6.27 23.16 30.34
C ARG A 349 4.97 23.22 31.16
N ARG A 350 4.94 22.45 32.24
CA ARG A 350 3.97 22.51 33.35
C ARG A 350 3.37 23.91 33.48
N ALA A 351 2.03 23.98 33.45
CA ALA A 351 1.30 25.14 33.91
C ALA A 351 1.59 25.34 35.41
N GLY A 352 2.39 26.36 35.69
CA GLY A 352 2.36 27.09 36.95
C GLY A 352 1.54 28.36 36.73
N GLU A 353 0.60 28.58 37.64
CA GLU A 353 -0.22 29.76 37.94
C GLU A 353 0.12 31.11 37.25
N GLY A 354 -0.93 31.84 36.89
CA GLY A 354 -0.87 33.29 36.63
C GLY A 354 -1.75 33.73 35.46
N GLY A 355 -2.72 34.61 35.71
CA GLY A 355 -3.76 35.02 34.77
C GLY A 355 -3.36 36.13 33.80
N GLY A 356 -4.38 36.71 33.16
CA GLY A 356 -4.31 38.03 32.53
C GLY A 356 -4.25 37.99 31.00
N GLY A 357 -5.27 38.59 30.37
CA GLY A 357 -5.35 38.74 28.93
C GLY A 357 -4.36 39.76 28.35
N GLY A 358 -4.39 39.94 27.03
CA GLY A 358 -3.64 41.03 26.40
C GLY A 358 -3.32 40.81 24.92
N GLN A 359 -3.60 41.86 24.16
CA GLN A 359 -3.44 42.04 22.72
C GLN A 359 -2.03 41.76 22.15
N GLY A 360 -2.02 41.47 20.84
CA GLY A 360 -1.22 42.15 19.83
C GLY A 360 0.27 42.41 20.11
N GLY A 361 1.15 41.73 19.38
CA GLY A 361 2.57 42.07 19.34
C GLY A 361 3.27 41.49 18.11
N ARG A 362 3.58 42.36 17.15
CA ARG A 362 4.56 42.14 16.08
C ARG A 362 5.96 41.98 16.66
N GLY A 363 6.79 41.18 16.00
CA GLY A 363 8.25 41.37 15.95
C GLY A 363 9.07 40.17 16.40
N GLY A 364 10.05 39.77 15.58
CA GLY A 364 11.11 38.86 16.00
C GLY A 364 11.63 37.95 14.88
N ALA A 365 12.39 38.51 13.95
CA ALA A 365 13.15 37.78 12.96
C ALA A 365 14.25 36.92 13.63
N GLY A 366 14.27 35.62 13.31
CA GLY A 366 15.36 34.72 13.68
C GLY A 366 15.07 33.28 13.27
N GLY A 367 15.77 32.78 12.24
CA GLY A 367 15.69 31.36 11.81
C GLY A 367 15.25 31.16 10.36
N ARG A 368 15.93 31.78 9.38
CA ARG A 368 15.53 31.71 7.95
C ARG A 368 16.39 30.80 7.06
N ALA A 369 17.35 30.06 7.60
CA ALA A 369 18.21 29.18 6.79
C ALA A 369 17.63 27.77 6.56
N GLY A 370 16.82 27.23 7.49
CA GLY A 370 16.29 25.86 7.39
C GLY A 370 14.99 25.70 6.58
N SER A 371 14.21 26.76 6.38
CA SER A 371 12.89 26.66 5.74
C SER A 371 12.95 26.65 4.21
N GLY A 372 14.02 27.18 3.60
CA GLY A 372 14.16 27.29 2.15
C GLY A 372 14.49 25.96 1.47
N LEU A 373 15.45 25.22 2.01
CA LEU A 373 15.91 23.94 1.45
C LEU A 373 14.81 22.87 1.53
N ALA A 374 14.10 22.80 2.66
CA ALA A 374 12.98 21.88 2.83
C ALA A 374 11.83 22.16 1.84
N ALA A 375 11.51 23.43 1.58
CA ALA A 375 10.52 23.81 0.58
C ALA A 375 10.99 23.47 -0.85
N GLN A 376 12.28 23.64 -1.15
CA GLN A 376 12.88 23.25 -2.43
C GLN A 376 12.85 21.73 -2.64
N MET A 377 13.12 20.93 -1.60
CA MET A 377 12.99 19.47 -1.66
C MET A 377 11.55 19.03 -1.91
N GLN A 378 10.57 19.65 -1.23
CA GLN A 378 9.15 19.34 -1.46
C GLN A 378 8.71 19.67 -2.89
N LEU A 379 9.18 20.79 -3.44
CA LEU A 379 8.94 21.16 -4.83
C LEU A 379 9.59 20.16 -5.79
N GLN A 380 10.84 19.75 -5.54
CA GLN A 380 11.50 18.76 -6.41
C GLN A 380 10.86 17.37 -6.31
N ALA A 381 10.43 16.93 -5.14
CA ALA A 381 9.67 15.69 -5.00
C ALA A 381 8.35 15.75 -5.78
N LYS A 382 7.70 16.91 -5.85
CA LYS A 382 6.52 17.12 -6.70
C LYS A 382 6.86 17.01 -8.18
N LEU A 383 7.97 17.60 -8.63
CA LEU A 383 8.41 17.54 -10.03
C LEU A 383 8.78 16.12 -10.44
N VAL A 384 9.42 15.33 -9.56
CA VAL A 384 9.68 13.89 -9.79
C VAL A 384 8.36 13.13 -9.99
N ARG A 385 7.31 13.42 -9.21
CA ARG A 385 5.99 12.80 -9.40
C ARG A 385 5.37 13.17 -10.73
N GLU A 386 5.37 14.44 -11.09
CA GLU A 386 4.82 14.91 -12.37
C GLU A 386 5.59 14.30 -13.56
N ALA A 387 6.91 14.20 -13.48
CA ALA A 387 7.74 13.53 -14.48
C ALA A 387 7.42 12.03 -14.58
N ARG A 388 7.26 11.34 -13.44
CA ARG A 388 6.88 9.91 -13.40
C ARG A 388 5.51 9.67 -14.01
N GLN A 389 4.53 10.53 -13.71
CA GLN A 389 3.18 10.43 -14.29
C GLN A 389 3.20 10.65 -15.81
N ARG A 390 3.98 11.63 -16.30
CA ARG A 390 4.12 11.87 -17.74
C ARG A 390 4.77 10.68 -18.45
N LEU A 391 5.81 10.09 -17.87
CA LEU A 391 6.46 8.90 -18.40
C LEU A 391 5.48 7.73 -18.51
N GLN A 392 4.72 7.46 -17.45
CA GLN A 392 3.72 6.39 -17.45
C GLN A 392 2.59 6.62 -18.48
N ASN A 393 2.14 7.87 -18.66
CA ASN A 393 1.17 8.20 -19.71
C ASN A 393 1.75 7.93 -21.11
N ALA A 394 2.99 8.34 -21.37
CA ALA A 394 3.64 8.09 -22.66
C ALA A 394 3.91 6.58 -22.89
N GLN A 395 4.22 5.82 -21.85
CA GLN A 395 4.36 4.37 -21.94
C GLN A 395 3.03 3.68 -22.27
N ARG A 396 1.90 4.19 -21.73
CA ARG A 396 0.56 3.73 -22.12
C ARG A 396 0.24 4.05 -23.57
N GLU A 397 0.46 5.30 -23.99
CA GLU A 397 0.26 5.71 -25.39
C GLU A 397 1.09 4.86 -26.37
N LEU A 398 2.34 4.54 -26.01
CA LEU A 398 3.19 3.65 -26.80
C LEU A 398 2.62 2.23 -26.86
N ALA A 399 2.18 1.67 -25.72
CA ALA A 399 1.61 0.32 -25.67
C ALA A 399 0.30 0.22 -26.46
N ASP A 400 -0.55 1.23 -26.36
CA ASP A 400 -1.81 1.32 -27.12
C ASP A 400 -1.53 1.53 -28.61
N GLY A 401 -0.54 2.35 -28.95
CA GLY A 401 -0.10 2.60 -30.32
C GLY A 401 0.45 1.35 -31.01
N ILE A 402 1.22 0.52 -30.30
CA ILE A 402 1.71 -0.77 -30.79
C ILE A 402 0.54 -1.74 -31.06
N LYS A 403 -0.52 -1.69 -30.23
CA LYS A 403 -1.72 -2.51 -30.42
C LYS A 403 -2.66 -1.99 -31.50
N GLY A 404 -2.71 -0.68 -31.72
CA GLY A 404 -3.65 0.01 -32.60
C GLY A 404 -3.23 0.16 -34.07
N SER A 405 -2.28 -0.66 -34.56
CA SER A 405 -1.80 -0.61 -35.95
C SER A 405 -1.20 0.74 -36.38
N LEU A 406 -0.53 1.47 -35.47
CA LEU A 406 0.27 2.64 -35.86
C LEU A 406 1.40 2.26 -36.82
N THR A 407 1.82 3.21 -37.67
CA THR A 407 2.97 3.01 -38.56
C THR A 407 4.27 2.92 -37.75
N ALA A 408 5.30 2.28 -38.31
CA ALA A 408 6.61 2.16 -37.65
C ALA A 408 7.19 3.53 -37.25
N GLU A 409 7.03 4.53 -38.11
CA GLU A 409 7.46 5.91 -37.86
C GLU A 409 6.73 6.54 -36.66
N GLN A 410 5.42 6.30 -36.51
CA GLN A 410 4.63 6.79 -35.38
C GLN A 410 5.03 6.11 -34.06
N VAL A 411 5.32 4.81 -34.11
CA VAL A 411 5.81 4.06 -32.94
C VAL A 411 7.19 4.58 -32.51
N ASP A 412 8.08 4.89 -33.45
CA ASP A 412 9.40 5.45 -33.15
C ASP A 412 9.32 6.85 -32.53
N VAL A 413 8.39 7.68 -32.97
CA VAL A 413 8.10 8.98 -32.33
C VAL A 413 7.66 8.78 -30.87
N LEU A 414 6.77 7.82 -30.60
CA LEU A 414 6.31 7.51 -29.25
C LEU A 414 7.45 6.96 -28.36
N ARG A 415 8.32 6.10 -28.92
CA ARG A 415 9.53 5.62 -28.22
C ARG A 415 10.47 6.77 -27.87
N GLY A 416 10.71 7.68 -28.82
CA GLY A 416 11.51 8.89 -28.60
C GLY A 416 10.96 9.75 -27.48
N ARG A 417 9.63 9.92 -27.41
CA ARG A 417 8.96 10.65 -26.33
C ARG A 417 9.09 9.94 -24.98
N VAL A 418 8.97 8.61 -24.93
CA VAL A 418 9.19 7.83 -23.70
C VAL A 418 10.62 8.01 -23.19
N GLU A 419 11.63 7.92 -24.07
CA GLU A 419 13.02 8.11 -23.66
C GLU A 419 13.34 9.55 -23.24
N ALA A 420 12.77 10.55 -23.92
CA ALA A 420 12.90 11.95 -23.49
C ALA A 420 12.30 12.18 -22.09
N LEU A 421 11.14 11.60 -21.81
CA LEU A 421 10.50 11.69 -20.50
C LEU A 421 11.25 10.89 -19.43
N ARG A 422 11.87 9.77 -19.80
CA ARG A 422 12.75 8.99 -18.91
C ARG A 422 13.97 9.80 -18.49
N LYS A 423 14.64 10.46 -19.44
CA LYS A 423 15.75 11.39 -19.14
C LYS A 423 15.30 12.53 -18.23
N SER A 424 14.11 13.10 -18.47
CA SER A 424 13.56 14.15 -17.62
C SER A 424 13.27 13.67 -16.19
N LEU A 425 12.78 12.43 -16.03
CA LEU A 425 12.58 11.82 -14.71
C LEU A 425 13.92 11.62 -13.98
N ILE A 426 14.94 11.09 -14.67
CA ILE A 426 16.29 10.91 -14.10
C ILE A 426 16.85 12.26 -13.64
N GLN A 427 16.81 13.29 -14.47
CA GLN A 427 17.26 14.64 -14.10
C GLN A 427 16.52 15.21 -12.89
N ALA A 428 15.21 14.98 -12.78
CA ALA A 428 14.43 15.41 -11.63
C ALA A 428 14.84 14.64 -10.36
N GLN A 429 15.14 13.34 -10.48
CA GLN A 429 15.63 12.50 -9.38
C GLN A 429 17.04 12.92 -8.94
N ASP A 430 17.95 13.19 -9.88
CA ASP A 430 19.32 13.66 -9.60
C ASP A 430 19.30 15.03 -8.92
N LYS A 431 18.40 15.93 -9.33
CA LYS A 431 18.21 17.23 -8.70
C LYS A 431 17.65 17.11 -7.28
N LEU A 432 16.78 16.15 -7.04
CA LEU A 432 16.29 15.85 -5.69
C LEU A 432 17.40 15.24 -4.82
N ALA A 433 18.24 14.38 -5.38
CA ALA A 433 19.41 13.80 -4.71
C ALA A 433 20.46 14.86 -4.36
N SER A 434 20.79 15.77 -5.28
CA SER A 434 21.77 16.84 -5.01
C SER A 434 21.29 17.85 -3.96
N LEU A 435 19.99 18.17 -3.92
CA LEU A 435 19.41 18.96 -2.83
C LEU A 435 19.46 18.24 -1.48
N ARG A 436 19.38 16.90 -1.48
CA ARG A 436 19.53 16.08 -0.28
C ARG A 436 20.97 16.11 0.22
N ASP A 437 21.94 16.05 -0.68
CA ASP A 437 23.37 16.02 -0.31
C ASP A 437 23.87 17.39 0.21
N GLN A 438 23.10 18.46 0.01
CA GLN A 438 23.34 19.80 0.59
C GLN A 438 22.81 19.97 2.03
N LEU A 439 22.16 18.96 2.61
CA LEU A 439 21.78 18.98 4.03
C LEU A 439 23.04 18.84 4.90
N PRO A 440 23.24 19.70 5.92
CA PRO A 440 24.37 19.56 6.84
C PRO A 440 24.36 18.18 7.54
N GLN A 441 25.50 17.49 7.53
CA GLN A 441 25.69 16.22 8.25
C GLN A 441 25.75 16.38 9.79
N GLU A 442 25.79 17.61 10.32
CA GLU A 442 26.02 17.90 11.75
C GLU A 442 24.78 17.83 12.66
N LEU A 443 23.97 16.78 12.53
CA LEU A 443 23.02 16.37 13.58
C LEU A 443 23.19 14.89 13.97
N GLY A 444 24.36 14.30 13.68
CA GLY A 444 24.87 13.09 14.32
C GLY A 444 25.84 13.47 15.44
N GLY A 445 25.66 12.87 16.63
CA GLY A 445 26.31 13.28 17.87
C GLY A 445 27.84 13.33 17.86
N ARG A 446 28.35 14.29 18.64
CA ARG A 446 29.76 14.40 19.05
C ARG A 446 30.23 13.10 19.72
N GLY A 447 31.11 12.37 19.06
CA GLY A 447 32.12 11.51 19.70
C GLY A 447 33.48 12.18 19.55
N GLN A 448 34.07 12.61 20.67
CA GLN A 448 35.41 13.19 20.71
C GLN A 448 36.46 12.10 20.45
N ALA A 449 37.37 12.35 19.50
CA ALA A 449 38.78 12.03 19.63
C ALA A 449 39.55 12.92 18.65
N ALA A 450 40.39 13.79 19.22
CA ALA A 450 41.31 14.66 18.50
C ALA A 450 42.52 13.84 18.02
N ASP A 451 42.99 14.09 16.79
CA ASP A 451 44.40 14.44 16.59
C ASP A 451 44.62 15.21 15.27
N LYS A 452 45.69 15.99 15.26
CA LYS A 452 46.03 17.12 14.38
C LYS A 452 46.63 16.68 13.03
N GLY A 453 46.49 17.55 12.01
CA GLY A 453 47.42 17.60 10.88
C GLY A 453 46.83 18.26 9.62
N SER A 454 47.39 19.39 9.22
CA SER A 454 47.14 20.18 7.99
C SER A 454 47.42 19.38 6.71
N GLU A 455 46.85 19.65 5.52
CA GLU A 455 47.07 20.81 4.65
C GLU A 455 46.08 20.80 3.46
N ALA A 456 46.04 21.93 2.74
CA ALA A 456 45.09 22.33 1.73
C ALA A 456 45.28 21.69 0.32
N VAL A 457 44.15 21.51 -0.39
CA VAL A 457 43.91 21.74 -1.83
C VAL A 457 44.78 20.98 -2.86
N ASP A 458 44.24 19.91 -3.47
CA ASP A 458 44.01 19.76 -4.93
C ASP A 458 43.69 18.29 -5.34
N ASN A 459 43.02 18.18 -6.51
CA ASN A 459 42.79 16.97 -7.34
C ASN A 459 41.56 16.08 -7.08
N VAL A 460 40.46 16.54 -7.69
CA VAL A 460 39.57 15.69 -8.51
C VAL A 460 40.41 15.03 -9.62
N PHE A 461 40.19 13.73 -9.88
CA PHE A 461 40.91 12.81 -10.81
C PHE A 461 42.02 11.93 -10.21
N ALA A 462 41.64 10.95 -9.37
CA ALA A 462 42.49 9.78 -9.08
C ALA A 462 41.70 8.48 -8.78
N ALA A 463 40.53 8.28 -9.39
CA ALA A 463 39.69 7.08 -9.17
C ALA A 463 39.54 6.17 -10.41
N GLN A 464 40.51 6.17 -11.31
CA GLN A 464 40.59 5.22 -12.44
C GLN A 464 41.83 4.30 -12.42
N GLY A 465 42.74 4.47 -11.46
CA GLY A 465 43.95 3.64 -11.33
C GLY A 465 43.82 2.40 -10.42
N ALA A 466 42.87 2.39 -9.49
CA ALA A 466 42.72 1.30 -8.52
C ALA A 466 41.92 0.09 -9.03
N ARG A 467 41.33 0.18 -10.23
CA ARG A 467 40.49 -0.88 -10.83
C ARG A 467 41.28 -1.87 -11.72
N ARG A 468 42.60 -1.74 -11.81
CA ARG A 468 43.48 -2.56 -12.67
C ARG A 468 44.52 -3.40 -11.93
N ARG A 469 44.47 -3.47 -10.59
CA ARG A 469 45.36 -4.30 -9.75
C ARG A 469 44.65 -5.36 -8.93
N LEU A 470 43.40 -5.69 -9.28
CA LEU A 470 42.61 -6.79 -8.73
C LEU A 470 42.19 -7.81 -9.81
N MET A 471 42.87 -7.80 -10.96
CA MET A 471 42.74 -8.80 -12.04
C MET A 471 44.11 -9.47 -12.25
N GLY A 472 44.53 -10.27 -11.27
CA GLY A 472 45.82 -10.94 -11.28
C GLY A 472 46.00 -12.02 -10.21
N ALA A 473 44.90 -12.53 -9.66
CA ALA A 473 44.92 -13.63 -8.68
C ALA A 473 43.74 -14.59 -8.90
N GLU A 474 43.41 -14.84 -10.17
CA GLU A 474 42.51 -15.92 -10.60
C GLU A 474 43.27 -16.81 -11.58
N GLN A 475 44.13 -17.66 -11.03
CA GLN A 475 44.57 -18.90 -11.66
C GLN A 475 44.97 -19.85 -10.53
N GLU A 476 44.49 -21.08 -10.64
CA GLU A 476 44.58 -22.18 -9.64
C GLU A 476 43.50 -22.13 -8.55
N VAL A 477 42.31 -22.64 -8.84
CA VAL A 477 41.77 -23.92 -8.30
C VAL A 477 40.52 -24.25 -9.11
N GLU A 478 40.72 -24.94 -10.23
CA GLU A 478 39.65 -25.68 -10.93
C GLU A 478 40.14 -27.12 -11.07
N GLN A 479 39.93 -27.92 -10.01
CA GLN A 479 39.83 -29.37 -10.06
C GLN A 479 39.46 -29.88 -8.66
N GLN A 480 38.44 -30.76 -8.63
CA GLN A 480 37.85 -31.46 -7.47
C GLN A 480 36.68 -30.76 -6.77
N VAL A 481 35.48 -30.85 -7.35
CA VAL A 481 34.27 -31.24 -6.59
C VAL A 481 33.36 -32.06 -7.51
N GLU A 482 33.54 -33.38 -7.50
CA GLU A 482 32.50 -34.33 -7.86
C GLU A 482 31.96 -34.90 -6.53
N GLN A 483 30.63 -34.89 -6.37
CA GLN A 483 29.85 -35.59 -5.35
C GLN A 483 30.02 -35.16 -3.87
N GLN A 484 29.15 -34.25 -3.40
CA GLN A 484 28.63 -34.29 -2.01
C GLN A 484 27.16 -33.87 -1.94
N PRO A 485 26.33 -34.52 -1.10
CA PRO A 485 24.89 -34.34 -1.07
C PRO A 485 24.46 -33.12 -0.23
N LEU A 486 23.42 -32.45 -0.72
CA LEU A 486 22.64 -31.41 -0.05
C LEU A 486 22.12 -31.89 1.32
N SER A 487 22.72 -31.41 2.42
CA SER A 487 22.16 -31.56 3.77
C SER A 487 22.36 -30.36 4.70
N GLY A 488 22.95 -29.24 4.23
CA GLY A 488 23.24 -28.08 5.09
C GLY A 488 22.12 -27.05 5.30
N GLY A 489 20.93 -27.24 4.72
CA GLY A 489 19.86 -26.21 4.76
C GLY A 489 19.03 -26.16 6.04
N GLN A 490 19.10 -27.17 6.91
CA GLN A 490 18.25 -27.26 8.10
C GLN A 490 18.87 -26.62 9.35
N GLU A 491 20.19 -26.49 9.43
CA GLU A 491 20.87 -25.99 10.64
C GLU A 491 20.83 -24.44 10.74
N GLU A 492 20.97 -23.70 9.64
CA GLU A 492 20.78 -22.23 9.64
C GLU A 492 19.31 -21.82 9.83
N GLU A 493 18.35 -22.64 9.39
CA GLU A 493 16.90 -22.43 9.56
C GLU A 493 16.48 -22.57 11.05
N LEU A 494 17.25 -23.35 11.83
CA LEU A 494 17.11 -23.51 13.28
C LEU A 494 17.76 -22.37 14.09
N GLU A 495 18.82 -21.73 13.59
CA GLU A 495 19.53 -20.67 14.32
C GLU A 495 18.82 -19.32 14.30
N ALA A 496 18.24 -18.89 13.17
CA ALA A 496 17.46 -17.65 13.10
C ALA A 496 16.16 -17.76 13.92
N GLY A 497 15.50 -18.92 13.88
CA GLY A 497 14.41 -19.27 14.78
C GLY A 497 14.86 -19.37 16.25
N GLY A 498 16.08 -19.86 16.49
CA GLY A 498 16.70 -20.00 17.82
C GLY A 498 17.03 -18.67 18.51
N GLN A 499 17.52 -17.66 17.77
CA GLN A 499 17.74 -16.31 18.31
C GLN A 499 16.41 -15.61 18.65
N GLN A 500 15.38 -15.77 17.83
CA GLN A 500 14.07 -15.19 18.12
C GLN A 500 13.34 -15.92 19.27
N ARG A 501 13.53 -17.25 19.39
CA ARG A 501 13.12 -18.07 20.55
C ARG A 501 13.79 -17.63 21.85
N ARG A 502 15.08 -17.25 21.83
CA ARG A 502 15.77 -16.69 23.02
C ARG A 502 15.25 -15.30 23.40
N LEU A 503 14.88 -14.46 22.42
CA LEU A 503 14.39 -13.09 22.67
C LEU A 503 12.98 -13.06 23.29
N LEU A 504 12.08 -13.97 22.88
CA LEU A 504 10.75 -14.09 23.50
C LEU A 504 10.83 -14.55 24.97
N ALA A 505 11.77 -15.45 25.29
CA ALA A 505 12.05 -15.85 26.68
C ALA A 505 12.59 -14.71 27.56
N THR A 506 13.17 -13.66 26.96
CA THR A 506 13.65 -12.45 27.66
C THR A 506 12.67 -11.27 27.62
N ASN A 507 11.67 -11.29 26.75
CA ASN A 507 10.66 -10.23 26.65
C ASN A 507 9.65 -10.34 27.81
N LYS A 508 10.07 -9.92 29.00
CA LYS A 508 9.12 -9.41 29.99
C LYS A 508 8.31 -8.31 29.31
N ILE A 509 6.99 -8.33 29.47
CA ILE A 509 6.10 -7.26 29.04
C ILE A 509 6.65 -5.95 29.61
N SER A 510 7.26 -5.12 28.75
CA SER A 510 7.93 -3.90 29.17
C SER A 510 7.23 -2.72 28.53
N VAL A 511 6.50 -1.95 29.34
CA VAL A 511 6.01 -0.64 28.91
C VAL A 511 7.24 0.27 28.86
N ALA A 512 7.58 0.78 27.67
CA ALA A 512 8.69 1.71 27.55
C ALA A 512 8.45 2.93 28.45
N THR A 513 9.35 3.15 29.41
CA THR A 513 9.30 4.27 30.36
C THR A 513 10.03 5.51 29.85
N SER A 514 10.75 5.39 28.73
CA SER A 514 11.49 6.47 28.11
C SER A 514 11.24 6.55 26.61
N ASP A 515 11.44 7.74 26.05
CA ASP A 515 11.57 7.93 24.62
C ASP A 515 12.91 7.36 24.11
N ALA A 516 13.17 7.50 22.82
CA ALA A 516 14.45 7.08 22.22
C ALA A 516 15.67 7.94 22.67
N PHE A 517 15.41 9.05 23.38
CA PHE A 517 16.26 9.92 24.25
C PHE A 517 16.89 9.25 25.46
N GLY A 518 16.17 8.27 25.99
CA GLY A 518 16.24 7.98 27.42
C GLY A 518 15.53 9.04 28.29
N ASN A 519 14.76 9.98 27.72
CA ASN A 519 13.96 10.90 28.53
C ASN A 519 12.71 10.18 29.06
N PRO A 520 12.31 10.41 30.32
CA PRO A 520 11.10 9.82 30.88
C PRO A 520 9.83 10.20 30.10
N LEU A 521 8.99 9.22 29.79
CA LEU A 521 7.67 9.44 29.20
C LEU A 521 6.62 9.69 30.30
N ASP A 522 5.74 10.67 30.08
CA ASP A 522 4.50 10.81 30.85
C ASP A 522 3.51 9.72 30.41
N LEU A 523 3.50 8.59 31.14
CA LEU A 523 2.68 7.42 30.80
C LEU A 523 1.18 7.66 30.91
N ASP A 524 0.74 8.75 31.55
CA ASP A 524 -0.68 9.10 31.66
C ASP A 524 -1.14 10.03 30.53
N PHE A 525 -0.20 10.62 29.77
CA PHE A 525 -0.54 11.46 28.63
C PHE A 525 -1.37 10.70 27.59
N LYS A 526 -2.61 11.15 27.39
CA LYS A 526 -3.59 10.57 26.47
C LYS A 526 -3.91 9.09 26.74
N ARG A 527 -3.51 8.55 27.88
CA ARG A 527 -3.92 7.21 28.31
C ARG A 527 -5.43 7.16 28.44
N ILE A 528 -6.05 6.10 27.96
CA ILE A 528 -7.49 5.90 28.06
C ILE A 528 -7.77 5.31 29.44
N PRO A 529 -8.46 6.05 30.34
CA PRO A 529 -8.71 5.57 31.69
C PRO A 529 -9.65 4.36 31.67
N ASN A 530 -9.44 3.42 32.60
CA ASN A 530 -10.27 2.25 32.79
C ASN A 530 -10.44 1.37 31.53
N SER A 531 -9.45 1.37 30.63
CA SER A 531 -9.44 0.53 29.43
C SER A 531 -8.05 -0.02 29.14
N ASN A 532 -7.98 -0.96 28.21
CA ASN A 532 -6.76 -1.61 27.75
C ASN A 532 -6.79 -1.78 26.23
N VAL A 533 -5.64 -2.12 25.66
CA VAL A 533 -5.49 -2.25 24.20
C VAL A 533 -6.44 -3.29 23.62
N GLY A 534 -6.72 -4.39 24.31
CA GLY A 534 -7.65 -5.43 23.85
C GLY A 534 -9.06 -4.89 23.68
N ASN A 535 -9.61 -4.22 24.70
CA ASN A 535 -10.94 -3.64 24.67
C ASN A 535 -11.05 -2.52 23.61
N GLU A 536 -10.05 -1.63 23.54
CA GLU A 536 -10.04 -0.54 22.57
C GLU A 536 -9.86 -1.03 21.13
N PHE A 537 -9.07 -2.09 20.91
CA PHE A 537 -8.96 -2.73 19.61
C PHE A 537 -10.32 -3.25 19.14
N MET A 538 -11.04 -3.97 20.01
CA MET A 538 -12.35 -4.52 19.68
C MET A 538 -13.39 -3.44 19.38
N ARG A 539 -13.47 -2.39 20.21
CA ARG A 539 -14.35 -1.24 19.99
C ARG A 539 -14.01 -0.52 18.68
N CYS A 540 -12.73 -0.27 18.44
CA CYS A 540 -12.27 0.41 17.22
C CYS A 540 -12.54 -0.43 15.97
N ALA A 541 -12.26 -1.73 16.00
CA ALA A 541 -12.48 -2.64 14.87
C ALA A 541 -13.96 -2.74 14.51
N SER A 542 -14.85 -2.92 15.50
CA SER A 542 -16.30 -2.94 15.29
C SER A 542 -16.80 -1.62 14.66
N ARG A 543 -16.45 -0.47 15.24
CA ARG A 543 -16.81 0.85 14.70
C ARG A 543 -16.20 1.09 13.31
N ALA A 544 -15.02 0.55 13.02
CA ALA A 544 -14.38 0.67 11.72
C ALA A 544 -15.13 -0.12 10.65
N GLN A 545 -15.59 -1.34 10.97
CA GLN A 545 -16.40 -2.17 10.08
C GLN A 545 -17.76 -1.52 9.78
N GLN A 546 -18.48 -1.06 10.82
CA GLN A 546 -19.76 -0.35 10.64
C GLN A 546 -19.60 0.90 9.76
N ARG A 547 -18.62 1.76 10.05
CA ARG A 547 -18.34 2.95 9.24
C ARG A 547 -17.92 2.61 7.81
N ALA A 548 -17.26 1.47 7.59
CA ALA A 548 -16.92 1.03 6.24
C ALA A 548 -18.18 0.61 5.46
N ALA A 549 -19.11 -0.12 6.10
CA ALA A 549 -20.37 -0.51 5.49
C ALA A 549 -21.23 0.72 5.10
N THR A 550 -21.44 1.66 6.02
CA THR A 550 -22.21 2.88 5.73
C THR A 550 -21.57 3.74 4.64
N ARG A 551 -20.23 3.91 4.67
CA ARG A 551 -19.53 4.69 3.63
C ARG A 551 -19.61 4.03 2.26
N ARG A 552 -19.58 2.70 2.19
CA ARG A 552 -19.72 1.98 0.94
C ARG A 552 -21.07 2.25 0.30
N GLU A 553 -22.15 2.07 1.08
CA GLU A 553 -23.52 2.36 0.63
C GLU A 553 -23.65 3.80 0.10
N GLN A 554 -23.16 4.78 0.87
CA GLN A 554 -23.20 6.19 0.46
C GLN A 554 -22.37 6.49 -0.80
N SER A 555 -21.25 5.80 -0.99
CA SER A 555 -20.34 6.03 -2.12
C SER A 555 -20.90 5.43 -3.42
N LEU A 556 -21.51 4.25 -3.34
CA LEU A 556 -22.03 3.53 -4.49
C LEU A 556 -23.43 4.01 -4.93
N ALA A 557 -24.14 4.78 -4.10
CA ALA A 557 -25.49 5.23 -4.41
C ALA A 557 -25.63 6.16 -5.63
N ALA A 558 -24.54 6.63 -6.25
CA ALA A 558 -24.57 7.31 -7.56
C ALA A 558 -24.11 6.42 -8.73
N LEU A 559 -23.61 5.22 -8.44
CA LEU A 559 -23.20 4.23 -9.43
C LEU A 559 -24.43 3.36 -9.75
N CYS A 560 -25.35 3.94 -10.50
CA CYS A 560 -26.64 3.34 -10.85
C CYS A 560 -27.04 3.58 -12.30
N THR A 561 -27.86 2.68 -12.84
CA THR A 561 -28.47 2.72 -14.17
C THR A 561 -29.74 3.59 -14.19
N ALA A 562 -30.23 3.92 -15.39
CA ALA A 562 -31.48 4.67 -15.56
C ALA A 562 -32.68 3.99 -14.87
N ASP A 563 -32.79 2.67 -14.98
CA ASP A 563 -33.84 1.82 -14.36
C ASP A 563 -33.74 1.72 -12.82
N GLY A 564 -32.66 2.22 -12.21
CA GLY A 564 -32.47 2.24 -10.76
C GLY A 564 -31.66 1.11 -10.16
N ARG A 565 -31.19 0.13 -10.95
CA ARG A 565 -30.25 -0.88 -10.46
C ARG A 565 -28.94 -0.24 -9.99
N GLN A 566 -28.40 -0.73 -8.89
CA GLN A 566 -27.20 -0.18 -8.24
C GLN A 566 -26.14 -1.26 -8.05
N VAL A 567 -24.87 -0.85 -8.10
CA VAL A 567 -23.76 -1.75 -7.76
C VAL A 567 -23.76 -2.00 -6.25
N SER A 568 -23.84 -3.27 -5.84
CA SER A 568 -23.80 -3.69 -4.44
C SER A 568 -22.80 -4.83 -4.23
N PHE A 569 -21.66 -4.52 -3.59
CA PHE A 569 -20.66 -5.53 -3.24
C PHE A 569 -21.04 -6.24 -1.93
N SER A 570 -21.22 -7.56 -1.99
CA SER A 570 -21.56 -8.40 -0.84
C SER A 570 -20.86 -9.76 -0.90
N LYS A 571 -20.83 -10.47 0.24
CA LYS A 571 -20.34 -11.86 0.27
C LYS A 571 -21.18 -12.79 -0.63
N ALA A 572 -22.48 -12.53 -0.74
CA ALA A 572 -23.37 -13.29 -1.62
C ALA A 572 -23.04 -13.02 -3.10
N ALA A 573 -22.74 -11.76 -3.46
CA ALA A 573 -22.29 -11.41 -4.81
C ALA A 573 -20.97 -12.09 -5.18
N ARG A 574 -20.00 -12.16 -4.27
CA ARG A 574 -18.72 -12.85 -4.53
C ARG A 574 -18.90 -14.32 -4.89
N LYS A 575 -19.89 -15.00 -4.32
CA LYS A 575 -20.18 -16.41 -4.63
C LYS A 575 -20.68 -16.62 -6.08
N ARG A 576 -21.14 -15.56 -6.74
CA ARG A 576 -21.63 -15.59 -8.13
C ARG A 576 -20.53 -15.27 -9.15
N ILE A 577 -19.32 -14.90 -8.71
CA ILE A 577 -18.19 -14.69 -9.62
C ILE A 577 -17.87 -16.01 -10.34
N PRO A 578 -17.81 -16.03 -11.68
CA PRO A 578 -17.46 -17.23 -12.44
C PRO A 578 -16.13 -17.85 -12.00
N ALA A 579 -16.07 -19.19 -11.96
CA ALA A 579 -14.89 -19.92 -11.52
C ALA A 579 -13.65 -19.62 -12.39
N ASP A 580 -13.82 -19.46 -13.71
CA ASP A 580 -12.74 -19.10 -14.63
C ASP A 580 -12.11 -17.75 -14.30
N VAL A 581 -12.90 -16.78 -13.81
CA VAL A 581 -12.40 -15.47 -13.37
C VAL A 581 -11.60 -15.61 -12.07
N LEU A 582 -12.07 -16.43 -11.13
CA LEU A 582 -11.34 -16.69 -9.89
C LEU A 582 -9.99 -17.38 -10.17
N ASP A 583 -9.99 -18.36 -11.06
CA ASP A 583 -8.79 -19.11 -11.44
C ASP A 583 -7.82 -18.25 -12.24
N LEU A 584 -8.31 -17.36 -13.11
CA LEU A 584 -7.51 -16.34 -13.77
C LEU A 584 -6.80 -15.45 -12.75
N ILE A 585 -7.51 -14.91 -11.76
CA ILE A 585 -6.89 -14.07 -10.72
C ILE A 585 -5.84 -14.86 -9.93
N ARG A 586 -6.11 -16.12 -9.57
CA ARG A 586 -5.12 -16.99 -8.90
C ARG A 586 -3.88 -17.20 -9.75
N SER A 587 -4.04 -17.44 -11.06
CA SER A 587 -2.92 -17.68 -11.97
C SER A 587 -1.94 -16.51 -12.06
N TYR A 588 -2.41 -15.27 -11.85
CA TYR A 588 -1.56 -14.08 -11.83
C TYR A 588 -0.94 -13.77 -10.45
N ASN A 589 -1.34 -14.48 -9.39
CA ASN A 589 -0.93 -14.22 -8.00
C ASN A 589 -0.18 -15.40 -7.36
N THR A 590 0.60 -16.14 -8.14
CA THR A 590 1.34 -17.33 -7.68
C THR A 590 2.35 -17.02 -6.58
N LEU A 591 3.08 -15.89 -6.68
CA LEU A 591 4.05 -15.47 -5.66
C LEU A 591 3.36 -15.11 -4.36
N ASP A 592 2.31 -14.30 -4.42
CA ASP A 592 1.53 -13.91 -3.24
C ASP A 592 0.89 -15.13 -2.56
N THR A 593 0.48 -16.14 -3.35
CA THR A 593 -0.08 -17.39 -2.82
C THR A 593 0.96 -18.16 -2.02
N ALA A 594 2.18 -18.29 -2.56
CA ALA A 594 3.27 -18.94 -1.85
C ALA A 594 3.70 -18.15 -0.60
N LEU A 595 3.74 -16.83 -0.68
CA LEU A 595 4.09 -15.96 0.45
C LEU A 595 3.04 -16.00 1.57
N HIS A 596 1.75 -15.96 1.21
CA HIS A 596 0.65 -16.04 2.18
C HIS A 596 0.64 -17.38 2.92
N ARG A 597 0.94 -18.49 2.23
CA ARG A 597 1.11 -19.80 2.88
C ARG A 597 2.22 -19.80 3.92
N VAL A 598 3.37 -19.20 3.63
CA VAL A 598 4.45 -19.02 4.61
C VAL A 598 4.00 -18.14 5.77
N GLY A 599 3.28 -17.04 5.49
CA GLY A 599 2.73 -16.17 6.54
C GLY A 599 1.75 -16.88 7.49
N LEU A 600 0.90 -17.78 6.97
CA LEU A 600 0.03 -18.61 7.79
C LEU A 600 0.84 -19.54 8.70
N GLY A 601 1.83 -20.24 8.16
CA GLY A 601 2.69 -21.13 8.93
C GLY A 601 3.50 -20.40 10.01
N LEU A 602 3.99 -19.20 9.72
CA LEU A 602 4.68 -18.35 10.70
C LEU A 602 3.74 -17.90 11.83
N LEU A 603 2.50 -17.53 11.50
CA LEU A 603 1.50 -17.18 12.50
C LEU A 603 1.15 -18.39 13.38
N ASP A 604 0.96 -19.57 12.79
CA ASP A 604 0.69 -20.81 13.53
C ASP A 604 1.82 -21.16 14.50
N ALA A 605 3.06 -21.18 14.01
CA ALA A 605 4.24 -21.45 14.84
C ALA A 605 4.35 -20.46 16.00
N ARG A 606 4.12 -19.16 15.72
CA ARG A 606 4.17 -18.12 16.75
C ARG A 606 3.07 -18.25 17.79
N LEU A 607 1.85 -18.60 17.37
CA LEU A 607 0.74 -18.81 18.31
C LEU A 607 0.99 -20.01 19.23
N VAL A 608 1.54 -21.11 18.71
CA VAL A 608 1.93 -22.27 19.53
C VAL A 608 2.97 -21.85 20.57
N GLU A 609 4.06 -21.21 20.11
CA GLU A 609 5.13 -20.74 20.99
C GLU A 609 4.62 -19.81 22.10
N GLN A 610 3.81 -18.80 21.74
CA GLN A 610 3.30 -17.82 22.71
C GLN A 610 2.31 -18.44 23.70
N LYS A 611 1.56 -19.48 23.30
CA LYS A 611 0.67 -20.23 24.19
C LYS A 611 1.44 -21.13 25.14
N GLU A 612 2.46 -21.84 24.65
CA GLU A 612 3.34 -22.68 25.49
C GLU A 612 4.08 -21.84 26.55
N GLN A 613 4.47 -20.61 26.21
CA GLN A 613 5.10 -19.66 27.13
C GLN A 613 4.10 -18.96 28.07
N GLY A 614 2.78 -19.18 27.92
CA GLY A 614 1.75 -18.53 28.72
C GLY A 614 1.62 -17.02 28.49
N LEU A 615 2.14 -16.51 27.37
CA LEU A 615 2.12 -15.08 27.02
C LEU A 615 0.90 -14.69 26.18
N TYR A 616 0.33 -15.65 25.46
CA TYR A 616 -0.83 -15.41 24.60
C TYR A 616 -2.14 -15.33 25.38
N ALA A 617 -2.92 -14.29 25.09
CA ALA A 617 -4.31 -14.18 25.54
C ALA A 617 -5.20 -13.78 24.35
N ASP A 618 -6.38 -14.39 24.26
CA ASP A 618 -7.37 -14.01 23.25
C ASP A 618 -7.81 -12.55 23.41
N MET A 619 -8.23 -11.95 22.29
CA MET A 619 -8.89 -10.65 22.32
C MET A 619 -10.19 -10.74 23.13
N PRO A 620 -10.49 -9.74 23.99
CA PRO A 620 -11.68 -9.77 24.82
C PRO A 620 -12.96 -9.73 23.96
N LYS A 621 -14.05 -10.29 24.47
CA LYS A 621 -15.37 -10.11 23.84
C LYS A 621 -15.90 -8.72 24.21
N LEU A 622 -16.54 -8.04 23.26
CA LEU A 622 -17.23 -6.79 23.56
C LEU A 622 -18.41 -7.07 24.50
N PRO A 623 -18.63 -6.26 25.55
CA PRO A 623 -19.86 -6.27 26.32
C PRO A 623 -21.08 -6.02 25.41
N ALA A 624 -22.22 -6.62 25.73
CA ALA A 624 -23.45 -6.49 24.94
C ALA A 624 -23.93 -5.02 24.81
N ASP A 625 -23.71 -4.19 25.83
CA ASP A 625 -24.17 -2.80 25.87
C ASP A 625 -23.35 -1.88 24.94
N ASP A 626 -22.04 -2.15 24.80
CA ASP A 626 -21.16 -1.42 23.86
C ASP A 626 -21.45 -1.76 22.39
N ALA A 627 -22.17 -2.85 22.12
CA ALA A 627 -22.64 -3.19 20.78
C ALA A 627 -23.88 -2.37 20.36
N GLN A 628 -24.64 -1.83 21.33
CA GLN A 628 -25.90 -1.12 21.09
C GLN A 628 -25.74 0.41 21.10
N ASP A 629 -24.82 0.98 21.88
CA ASP A 629 -24.71 2.43 22.12
C ASP A 629 -24.07 3.25 20.97
N SER A 630 -23.97 2.67 19.77
CA SER A 630 -23.51 3.37 18.54
C SER A 630 -24.63 3.71 17.56
N GLY A 631 -25.88 3.44 17.94
CA GLY A 631 -27.09 3.76 17.18
C GLY A 631 -27.42 5.25 17.10
N LEU A 632 -26.46 6.11 16.76
CA LEU A 632 -26.79 7.47 16.34
C LEU A 632 -27.48 7.40 14.98
N GLY A 633 -28.80 7.62 15.02
CA GLY A 633 -29.71 7.59 13.88
C GLY A 633 -29.20 8.39 12.70
N ALA A 634 -28.64 7.69 11.71
CA ALA A 634 -28.51 8.23 10.38
C ALA A 634 -29.91 8.30 9.79
N ARG A 635 -30.44 9.52 9.63
CA ARG A 635 -31.58 9.78 8.73
C ARG A 635 -31.21 9.21 7.35
N ARG A 636 -31.81 8.07 7.01
CA ARG A 636 -31.66 7.36 5.73
C ARG A 636 -32.36 8.14 4.62
N ALA A 637 -31.65 9.07 3.99
CA ALA A 637 -32.11 9.68 2.74
C ALA A 637 -31.58 8.84 1.56
N ASN A 638 -32.48 8.38 0.70
CA ASN A 638 -32.27 7.58 -0.53
C ASN A 638 -32.03 6.07 -0.38
N ARG A 639 -32.71 5.38 0.55
CA ARG A 639 -32.79 3.91 0.49
C ARG A 639 -33.96 3.52 -0.41
N VAL A 640 -33.73 2.57 -1.31
CA VAL A 640 -34.80 1.78 -1.94
C VAL A 640 -35.54 1.09 -0.80
N VAL A 641 -36.75 1.55 -0.49
CA VAL A 641 -37.41 1.26 0.80
C VAL A 641 -37.92 -0.17 0.78
N LYS A 642 -37.41 -1.04 1.67
CA LYS A 642 -37.93 -2.40 1.84
C LYS A 642 -39.47 -2.36 1.99
N PRO A 643 -40.24 -3.24 1.31
CA PRO A 643 -41.69 -3.26 1.47
C PRO A 643 -42.03 -3.44 2.96
N ARG A 644 -43.11 -2.80 3.41
CA ARG A 644 -43.61 -3.03 4.77
C ARG A 644 -44.15 -4.45 4.85
N ASP A 645 -43.90 -5.16 5.95
CA ASP A 645 -44.55 -6.44 6.19
C ASP A 645 -46.06 -6.20 6.31
N GLU A 646 -46.85 -6.78 5.42
CA GLU A 646 -48.32 -6.74 5.47
C GLU A 646 -48.91 -7.60 6.61
N ARG A 647 -48.10 -7.96 7.61
CA ARG A 647 -48.51 -8.77 8.77
C ARG A 647 -48.39 -7.99 10.08
N VAL A 648 -49.08 -6.85 10.20
CA VAL A 648 -49.77 -6.37 11.43
C VAL A 648 -50.71 -5.25 10.96
N GLY A 649 -51.91 -5.60 10.55
CA GLY A 649 -52.91 -4.65 10.07
C GLY A 649 -54.31 -5.22 10.14
N ASP A 650 -54.59 -5.98 11.20
CA ASP A 650 -55.93 -6.50 11.48
C ASP A 650 -56.17 -6.60 12.99
N GLU A 651 -55.70 -5.60 13.75
CA GLU A 651 -56.11 -5.36 15.13
C GLU A 651 -55.91 -3.87 15.43
N LEU A 652 -56.94 -3.07 15.14
CA LEU A 652 -57.41 -1.91 15.90
C LEU A 652 -58.52 -1.23 15.08
N ARG A 653 -59.76 -1.65 15.37
CA ARG A 653 -60.95 -0.81 15.26
C ARG A 653 -60.91 0.30 16.31
#